data_AF-A0A967BGP8-F1
#
_entry.id   AF-A0A967BGP8-F1
#
_cell.length_a   1.000
_cell.length_b   1.000
_cell.length_c   1.000
_cell.angle_alpha   90.00
_cell.angle_beta   90.00
_cell.angle_gamma   90.00
#
_symmetry.space_group_name_H-M   'P 1'
#
loop_
_entity.id
_entity.type
_entity.pdbx_description
1 polymer ?
#
loop_
_entity_poly.entity_id
_entity_poly.type
_entity_poly.pdbx_seq_one_letter_code
_entity_poly.pdbx_strand_id
1 'polypeptide(L)'
;MGRKRRKDHDRDNDNRHQGAFEIKFIQDGKTHILYLKGKPSDYEIDHDDKELEIEARRGDAEWEFEDVKSFEILRTPTDQYSSAPAETFALAGPLRDYDFFLDDGALIARSRIDGEAENLEDVTTITAGGETFQTASLIAMLETPGPDLLAEGGPRLMTVNTPDPTPSVLWDQILQSVIVETGGGPTNAARAFAIVHTAIYDAQASYDARAQRVSIDIKGDNLDVAELADASGAEIETAMHVAAHRTLSHLFPDQRDMFDDVLSERLDIDISDDSRAHRVGIDAAQDVVTPRLAEAAVLADLSDGFYSPVNPDPATRTDIARWTPEKQGALAPDPDALQTFLTPERSLAEGFALPETPNGLTDTSLTRPDGPEPFFTADQQDAVLNFDANTITLAAPLQLDGQVWQAGHTIPVDKALIGAVINPAFIAQAEAIVQTSATLTEDQKLIAEFWEDGPGTSYPPGAWMTLAQYVSQRDGHDVASDAQLFMTMGNAMNDAAIATWDAKVHFDYARPVTVIRDLGKLGLIGEPGVDDLTGESGYVIQAFADIDPDTGTSLGTRTILAENFITYQLPGGEQSPPFAEYTSGHSTFSAAGAAVLTAFTGSDQFDANVTVASGTSAFDAALPSETYLFEWDTFSQAASDAGVSRIYGGIHFSDANLDALSAGQTIGAEAYDLATDFFTGNAQPEQQPFFDEFLFG
;
A
#
# COMPACT_ATOMS: atom_id res chain seq x y z
N MET A 1 -29.15 -55.62 14.61
CA MET A 1 -30.40 -54.85 14.32
C MET A 1 -29.92 -53.49 13.82
N GLY A 2 -30.07 -53.11 12.55
CA GLY A 2 -31.15 -52.24 12.05
C GLY A 2 -30.93 -50.77 12.47
N ARG A 3 -30.70 -49.77 11.60
CA ARG A 3 -31.32 -49.48 10.28
C ARG A 3 -30.40 -48.71 9.29
N LYS A 4 -30.80 -48.70 8.01
CA LYS A 4 -30.22 -47.97 6.84
C LYS A 4 -30.87 -46.60 6.57
N ARG A 5 -30.11 -45.70 5.90
CA ARG A 5 -30.41 -44.88 4.67
C ARG A 5 -29.13 -44.06 4.36
N ARG A 6 -28.43 -44.07 3.20
CA ARG A 6 -28.78 -44.09 1.74
C ARG A 6 -29.63 -42.86 1.35
N LYS A 7 -29.28 -41.96 0.41
CA LYS A 7 -28.51 -42.03 -0.86
C LYS A 7 -27.71 -40.72 -1.11
N ASP A 8 -26.84 -40.53 -2.11
CA ASP A 8 -25.83 -41.30 -2.90
C ASP A 8 -25.14 -40.26 -3.89
N HIS A 9 -23.81 -40.31 -4.09
CA HIS A 9 -22.95 -39.67 -5.15
C HIS A 9 -22.48 -38.18 -5.11
N ASP A 10 -21.16 -38.04 -4.90
CA ASP A 10 -20.12 -37.38 -5.72
C ASP A 10 -20.43 -36.07 -6.49
N ARG A 11 -19.78 -34.98 -6.04
CA ARG A 11 -18.86 -34.11 -6.80
C ARG A 11 -18.10 -33.20 -5.82
N ASP A 12 -17.14 -33.79 -5.10
CA ASP A 12 -16.13 -33.00 -4.38
C ASP A 12 -14.91 -32.85 -5.32
N ASN A 13 -14.56 -31.60 -5.62
CA ASN A 13 -13.32 -31.24 -6.29
C ASN A 13 -12.28 -30.88 -5.21
N ASP A 14 -11.01 -31.17 -5.44
CA ASP A 14 -9.92 -30.86 -4.51
C ASP A 14 -9.82 -29.36 -4.23
N ASN A 15 -9.80 -28.98 -2.95
CA ASN A 15 -9.16 -27.75 -2.44
C ASN A 15 -9.07 -27.75 -0.89
N ARG A 16 -8.25 -28.61 -0.26
CA ARG A 16 -8.21 -28.73 1.22
C ARG A 16 -6.86 -29.16 1.84
N HIS A 17 -5.80 -28.39 1.61
CA HIS A 17 -4.49 -28.59 2.28
C HIS A 17 -3.96 -27.40 3.11
N GLN A 18 -4.75 -26.35 3.34
CA GLN A 18 -4.42 -25.35 4.36
C GLN A 18 -4.75 -25.85 5.78
N GLY A 19 -3.84 -25.58 6.72
CA GLY A 19 -4.00 -25.89 8.14
C GLY A 19 -3.99 -27.38 8.49
N ALA A 20 -3.28 -28.25 7.76
CA ALA A 20 -3.18 -29.68 8.06
C ALA A 20 -1.87 -30.05 8.78
N PHE A 21 -1.92 -31.08 9.64
CA PHE A 21 -0.75 -31.72 10.26
C PHE A 21 -0.74 -33.22 9.98
N GLU A 22 0.44 -33.84 10.12
CA GLU A 22 0.64 -35.26 9.86
C GLU A 22 0.81 -36.06 11.16
N ILE A 23 0.32 -37.30 11.16
CA ILE A 23 0.69 -38.33 12.14
C ILE A 23 1.36 -39.48 11.40
N LYS A 24 2.63 -39.73 11.73
CA LYS A 24 3.45 -40.79 11.16
C LYS A 24 3.56 -41.94 12.14
N PHE A 25 3.17 -43.15 11.76
CA PHE A 25 3.16 -44.31 12.66
C PHE A 25 3.68 -45.60 12.01
N ILE A 26 4.12 -46.55 12.83
CA ILE A 26 4.66 -47.84 12.37
C ILE A 26 3.73 -48.98 12.74
N GLN A 27 3.08 -49.59 11.74
CA GLN A 27 2.18 -50.74 11.87
C GLN A 27 2.73 -51.89 11.01
N ASP A 28 2.73 -53.13 11.52
CA ASP A 28 3.28 -54.32 10.83
C ASP A 28 4.72 -54.18 10.27
N GLY A 29 5.51 -53.25 10.82
CA GLY A 29 6.86 -52.94 10.33
C GLY A 29 6.92 -52.11 9.06
N LYS A 30 5.81 -51.46 8.68
CA LYS A 30 5.71 -50.44 7.62
C LYS A 30 5.40 -49.08 8.24
N THR A 31 5.84 -48.03 7.58
CA THR A 31 5.50 -46.65 7.92
C THR A 31 4.19 -46.26 7.24
N HIS A 32 3.30 -45.63 7.99
CA HIS A 32 2.04 -45.04 7.54
C HIS A 32 2.04 -43.55 7.90
N ILE A 33 1.32 -42.74 7.13
CA ILE A 33 1.14 -41.30 7.36
C ILE A 33 -0.36 -41.02 7.25
N LEU A 34 -0.91 -40.30 8.24
CA LEU A 34 -2.28 -39.84 8.29
C LEU A 34 -2.30 -38.31 8.30
N TYR A 35 -3.12 -37.73 7.43
CA TYR A 35 -3.28 -36.28 7.27
C TYR A 35 -4.55 -35.80 7.98
N LEU A 36 -4.42 -34.88 8.93
CA LEU A 36 -5.50 -34.35 9.76
C LEU A 36 -5.58 -32.81 9.62
N LYS A 37 -6.75 -32.22 9.84
CA LYS A 37 -7.01 -30.77 9.62
C LYS A 37 -7.21 -30.02 10.92
N GLY A 38 -6.70 -28.80 11.00
CA GLY A 38 -6.63 -28.04 12.25
C GLY A 38 -5.29 -28.21 12.95
N LYS A 39 -5.20 -27.81 14.21
CA LYS A 39 -3.99 -27.95 15.03
C LYS A 39 -4.03 -29.30 15.79
N PRO A 40 -2.89 -29.90 16.18
CA PRO A 40 -2.88 -31.11 17.00
C PRO A 40 -3.69 -31.03 18.31
N SER A 41 -3.88 -29.82 18.84
CA SER A 41 -4.72 -29.53 20.02
C SER A 41 -6.22 -29.77 19.82
N ASP A 42 -6.67 -29.85 18.56
CA ASP A 42 -8.07 -30.07 18.17
C ASP A 42 -8.46 -31.55 18.22
N TYR A 43 -7.50 -32.42 18.53
CA TYR A 43 -7.66 -33.87 18.62
C TYR A 43 -7.28 -34.38 20.02
N GLU A 44 -7.93 -35.47 20.43
CA GLU A 44 -7.47 -36.37 21.49
C GLU A 44 -6.68 -37.49 20.79
N ILE A 45 -5.45 -37.78 21.23
CA ILE A 45 -4.59 -38.80 20.63
C ILE A 45 -4.02 -39.64 21.76
N ASP A 46 -4.36 -40.92 21.79
CA ASP A 46 -3.88 -41.88 22.80
C ASP A 46 -3.15 -43.06 22.14
N HIS A 47 -2.15 -43.62 22.83
CA HIS A 47 -1.37 -44.76 22.35
C HIS A 47 -0.98 -45.68 23.51
N ASP A 48 -1.76 -46.75 23.70
CA ASP A 48 -1.59 -47.68 24.81
C ASP A 48 -1.61 -49.14 24.31
N ASP A 49 -0.77 -50.01 24.88
CA ASP A 49 -0.63 -51.45 24.53
C ASP A 49 -0.58 -51.83 23.02
N LYS A 50 -0.09 -50.88 22.18
CA LYS A 50 0.03 -50.88 20.71
C LYS A 50 -1.21 -50.47 19.90
N GLU A 51 -2.24 -49.93 20.54
CA GLU A 51 -3.40 -49.36 19.86
C GLU A 51 -3.23 -47.84 19.78
N LEU A 52 -3.35 -47.25 18.59
CA LEU A 52 -3.33 -45.80 18.38
C LEU A 52 -4.76 -45.32 18.08
N GLU A 53 -5.30 -44.49 18.97
CA GLU A 53 -6.65 -43.94 18.90
C GLU A 53 -6.56 -42.42 18.69
N ILE A 54 -7.36 -41.89 17.77
CA ILE A 54 -7.39 -40.47 17.43
C ILE A 54 -8.85 -40.03 17.31
N GLU A 55 -9.30 -39.13 18.19
CA GLU A 55 -10.67 -38.57 18.17
C GLU A 55 -10.61 -37.04 17.94
N ALA A 56 -11.45 -36.52 17.04
CA ALA A 56 -11.59 -35.08 16.84
C ALA A 56 -12.46 -34.46 17.96
N ARG A 57 -11.92 -33.49 18.71
CA ARG A 57 -12.62 -32.83 19.84
C ARG A 57 -13.85 -32.01 19.43
N ARG A 58 -14.06 -31.82 18.12
CA ARG A 58 -15.26 -31.23 17.53
C ARG A 58 -15.68 -32.03 16.30
N GLY A 59 -16.76 -32.79 16.42
CA GLY A 59 -17.34 -33.60 15.34
C GLY A 59 -17.52 -35.06 15.76
N ASP A 60 -17.77 -35.93 14.78
CA ASP A 60 -17.95 -37.37 14.95
C ASP A 60 -16.83 -38.16 14.22
N ALA A 61 -15.60 -37.63 14.21
CA ALA A 61 -14.47 -38.18 13.44
C ALA A 61 -13.45 -38.86 14.36
N GLU A 62 -13.19 -40.14 14.09
CA GLU A 62 -12.49 -41.09 14.97
C GLU A 62 -11.69 -42.08 14.10
N TRP A 63 -10.48 -42.43 14.53
CA TRP A 63 -9.61 -43.41 13.87
C TRP A 63 -8.91 -44.31 14.90
N GLU A 64 -9.06 -45.63 14.74
CA GLU A 64 -8.41 -46.67 15.56
C GLU A 64 -7.40 -47.46 14.71
N PHE A 65 -6.20 -47.73 15.24
CA PHE A 65 -5.18 -48.57 14.58
C PHE A 65 -4.52 -49.56 15.55
N GLU A 66 -4.78 -50.87 15.37
CA GLU A 66 -4.14 -51.96 16.13
C GLU A 66 -2.67 -52.21 15.71
N ASP A 67 -1.86 -52.81 16.59
CA ASP A 67 -0.45 -53.23 16.37
C ASP A 67 0.53 -52.10 15.95
N VAL A 68 0.24 -50.86 16.32
CA VAL A 68 1.11 -49.69 16.15
C VAL A 68 2.24 -49.70 17.18
N LYS A 69 3.49 -49.76 16.71
CA LYS A 69 4.69 -49.79 17.55
C LYS A 69 5.12 -48.44 18.12
N SER A 70 4.85 -47.37 17.38
CA SER A 70 5.28 -46.00 17.68
C SER A 70 4.58 -45.04 16.72
N PHE A 71 4.29 -43.83 17.18
CA PHE A 71 3.83 -42.72 16.35
C PHE A 71 4.61 -41.45 16.67
N GLU A 72 4.56 -40.49 15.75
CA GLU A 72 5.12 -39.15 15.85
C GLU A 72 4.13 -38.17 15.20
N ILE A 73 3.88 -37.03 15.86
CA ILE A 73 3.08 -35.93 15.31
C ILE A 73 4.03 -34.97 14.62
N LEU A 74 3.88 -34.78 13.32
CA LEU A 74 4.68 -33.85 12.53
C LEU A 74 3.83 -32.62 12.21
N ARG A 75 4.36 -31.44 12.56
CA ARG A 75 3.84 -30.17 12.02
C ARG A 75 4.24 -30.09 10.53
N THR A 76 3.45 -29.34 9.76
CA THR A 76 3.66 -29.08 8.32
C THR A 76 5.12 -28.66 8.06
N PRO A 77 5.79 -29.14 7.00
CA PRO A 77 7.23 -29.40 7.07
C PRO A 77 8.11 -28.17 6.87
N THR A 78 8.71 -27.67 7.94
CA THR A 78 9.90 -26.80 7.91
C THR A 78 11.17 -27.43 8.52
N ASP A 79 11.05 -28.56 9.23
CA ASP A 79 12.12 -29.11 10.10
C ASP A 79 12.71 -30.49 9.67
N GLN A 80 12.49 -30.97 8.43
CA GLN A 80 13.03 -32.28 7.99
C GLN A 80 13.79 -32.28 6.64
N TYR A 81 14.77 -31.40 6.48
CA TYR A 81 15.91 -31.66 5.58
C TYR A 81 17.25 -31.59 6.33
N SER A 82 18.03 -32.66 6.22
CA SER A 82 19.25 -32.86 7.01
C SER A 82 20.49 -33.06 6.13
N SER A 83 21.51 -32.25 6.38
CA SER A 83 22.94 -32.59 6.20
C SER A 83 23.54 -32.64 4.78
N ALA A 84 22.89 -32.09 3.76
CA ALA A 84 23.65 -31.50 2.64
C ALA A 84 24.31 -30.18 3.11
N PRO A 85 25.49 -29.78 2.59
CA PRO A 85 25.94 -28.40 2.75
C PRO A 85 24.92 -27.49 2.05
N ALA A 86 24.40 -26.48 2.74
CA ALA A 86 23.46 -25.53 2.17
C ALA A 86 24.16 -24.71 1.08
N GLU A 87 23.96 -25.06 -0.18
CA GLU A 87 24.42 -24.24 -1.30
C GLU A 87 23.54 -22.99 -1.34
N THR A 88 24.18 -21.85 -1.06
CA THR A 88 23.54 -20.54 -1.01
C THR A 88 23.92 -19.77 -2.27
N PHE A 89 22.93 -19.45 -3.10
CA PHE A 89 23.13 -18.62 -4.28
C PHE A 89 22.81 -17.16 -3.96
N ALA A 90 23.57 -16.21 -4.52
CA ALA A 90 23.29 -14.78 -4.37
C ALA A 90 22.82 -14.22 -5.71
N LEU A 91 21.57 -13.75 -5.77
CA LEU A 91 21.09 -12.98 -6.91
C LEU A 91 21.80 -11.62 -6.95
N ALA A 92 21.94 -11.05 -8.14
CA ALA A 92 22.63 -9.77 -8.32
C ALA A 92 21.82 -8.56 -7.79
N GLY A 93 20.52 -8.74 -7.53
CA GLY A 93 19.58 -7.71 -7.09
C GLY A 93 18.64 -8.16 -5.96
N PRO A 94 17.62 -7.35 -5.62
CA PRO A 94 16.47 -7.73 -4.78
C PRO A 94 15.60 -8.81 -5.44
N LEU A 95 14.70 -9.44 -4.69
CA LEU A 95 13.86 -10.54 -5.21
C LEU A 95 12.87 -10.02 -6.26
N ARG A 96 12.33 -8.80 -6.07
CA ARG A 96 11.41 -8.12 -7.00
C ARG A 96 11.91 -7.94 -8.43
N ASP A 97 13.22 -8.03 -8.67
CA ASP A 97 13.81 -7.87 -10.01
C ASP A 97 13.86 -9.20 -10.78
N TYR A 98 13.28 -10.29 -10.24
CA TYR A 98 13.30 -11.63 -10.82
C TYR A 98 11.90 -12.25 -10.88
N ASP A 99 11.64 -13.02 -11.94
CA ASP A 99 10.57 -14.01 -11.98
C ASP A 99 11.14 -15.40 -11.70
N PHE A 100 10.30 -16.26 -11.12
CA PHE A 100 10.62 -17.64 -10.79
C PHE A 100 9.71 -18.61 -11.55
N PHE A 101 10.29 -19.69 -12.06
CA PHE A 101 9.54 -20.78 -12.69
C PHE A 101 10.28 -22.11 -12.53
N LEU A 102 9.61 -23.22 -12.85
CA LEU A 102 10.20 -24.56 -12.82
C LEU A 102 10.52 -25.03 -14.24
N ASP A 103 11.77 -25.44 -14.49
CA ASP A 103 12.19 -26.11 -15.73
C ASP A 103 12.77 -27.49 -15.40
N ASP A 104 12.22 -28.56 -16.00
CA ASP A 104 12.46 -29.97 -15.67
C ASP A 104 12.46 -30.33 -14.16
N GLY A 105 11.84 -29.49 -13.32
CA GLY A 105 11.77 -29.63 -11.85
C GLY A 105 12.85 -28.87 -11.06
N ALA A 106 13.77 -28.18 -11.74
CA ALA A 106 14.69 -27.23 -11.12
C ALA A 106 14.04 -25.84 -11.02
N LEU A 107 14.32 -25.10 -9.93
CA LEU A 107 13.94 -23.70 -9.80
C LEU A 107 14.84 -22.85 -10.70
N ILE A 108 14.23 -22.03 -11.56
CA ILE A 108 14.91 -21.03 -12.37
C ILE A 108 14.54 -19.65 -11.83
N ALA A 109 15.53 -18.77 -11.66
CA ALA A 109 15.34 -17.36 -11.40
C ALA A 109 15.77 -16.57 -12.64
N ARG A 110 14.87 -15.78 -13.23
CA ARG A 110 15.16 -15.00 -14.43
C ARG A 110 14.97 -13.52 -14.15
N SER A 111 16.01 -12.75 -14.43
CA SER A 111 16.00 -11.30 -14.29
C SER A 111 14.94 -10.65 -15.19
N ARG A 112 14.22 -9.69 -14.64
CA ARG A 112 13.23 -8.85 -15.36
C ARG A 112 13.90 -7.81 -16.24
N ILE A 113 15.18 -7.49 -15.98
CA ILE A 113 15.93 -6.42 -16.64
C ILE A 113 16.59 -6.92 -17.93
N ASP A 114 17.41 -7.96 -17.87
CA ASP A 114 18.19 -8.47 -19.01
C ASP A 114 17.69 -9.83 -19.53
N GLY A 115 16.80 -10.51 -18.79
CA GLY A 115 16.29 -11.84 -19.16
C GLY A 115 17.25 -12.99 -18.91
N GLU A 116 18.42 -12.75 -18.32
CA GLU A 116 19.35 -13.81 -17.95
C GLU A 116 18.71 -14.72 -16.89
N ALA A 117 18.92 -16.03 -17.05
CA ALA A 117 18.24 -17.07 -16.30
C ALA A 117 19.23 -17.96 -15.54
N GLU A 118 19.21 -17.87 -14.22
CA GLU A 118 20.04 -18.66 -13.32
C GLU A 118 19.30 -19.95 -12.95
N ASN A 119 19.94 -21.09 -13.18
CA ASN A 119 19.44 -22.39 -12.77
C ASN A 119 19.88 -22.68 -11.33
N LEU A 120 18.90 -22.88 -10.44
CA LEU A 120 19.09 -23.05 -9.01
C LEU A 120 18.88 -24.52 -8.57
N GLU A 121 19.15 -25.49 -9.47
CA GLU A 121 19.30 -26.91 -9.11
C GLU A 121 20.32 -27.08 -7.97
N ASP A 122 20.00 -27.96 -7.00
CA ASP A 122 20.75 -28.19 -5.75
C ASP A 122 20.93 -26.97 -4.80
N VAL A 123 20.49 -25.76 -5.19
CA VAL A 123 20.49 -24.57 -4.30
C VAL A 123 19.40 -24.72 -3.24
N THR A 124 19.77 -24.55 -1.97
CA THR A 124 18.83 -24.65 -0.83
C THR A 124 18.32 -23.29 -0.37
N THR A 125 19.10 -22.24 -0.60
CA THR A 125 18.85 -20.89 -0.09
C THR A 125 19.29 -19.85 -1.12
N ILE A 126 18.48 -18.82 -1.33
CA ILE A 126 18.81 -17.65 -2.14
C ILE A 126 19.02 -16.47 -1.20
N THR A 127 20.04 -15.64 -1.46
CA THR A 127 20.12 -14.29 -0.90
C THR A 127 19.88 -13.25 -1.99
N ALA A 128 18.93 -12.35 -1.76
CA ALA A 128 18.53 -11.29 -2.69
C ALA A 128 18.21 -10.04 -1.90
N GLY A 129 18.68 -8.86 -2.33
CA GLY A 129 18.42 -7.59 -1.62
C GLY A 129 18.98 -7.47 -0.20
N GLY A 130 19.78 -8.44 0.26
CA GLY A 130 20.22 -8.57 1.67
C GLY A 130 19.37 -9.53 2.50
N GLU A 131 18.25 -10.01 1.97
CA GLU A 131 17.36 -10.98 2.59
C GLU A 131 17.73 -12.42 2.20
N THR A 132 17.07 -13.41 2.82
CA THR A 132 17.40 -14.83 2.69
C THR A 132 16.13 -15.67 2.54
N PHE A 133 15.97 -16.29 1.36
CA PHE A 133 14.78 -17.04 0.96
C PHE A 133 15.11 -18.54 0.83
N GLN A 134 14.19 -19.41 1.23
CA GLN A 134 14.33 -20.86 1.03
C GLN A 134 13.81 -21.24 -0.35
N THR A 135 14.62 -21.94 -1.16
CA THR A 135 14.21 -22.38 -2.50
C THR A 135 13.00 -23.30 -2.44
N ALA A 136 12.92 -24.15 -1.40
CA ALA A 136 11.77 -25.01 -1.14
C ALA A 136 10.44 -24.23 -0.98
N SER A 137 10.46 -23.01 -0.43
CA SER A 137 9.26 -22.18 -0.31
C SER A 137 8.80 -21.64 -1.68
N LEU A 138 9.75 -21.19 -2.51
CA LEU A 138 9.47 -20.74 -3.88
C LEU A 138 9.01 -21.91 -4.77
N ILE A 139 9.59 -23.10 -4.62
CA ILE A 139 9.15 -24.30 -5.34
C ILE A 139 7.73 -24.69 -4.91
N ALA A 140 7.43 -24.77 -3.61
CA ALA A 140 6.10 -25.14 -3.12
C ALA A 140 4.98 -24.17 -3.56
N MET A 141 5.32 -22.88 -3.69
CA MET A 141 4.49 -21.85 -4.30
C MET A 141 4.23 -22.18 -5.79
N LEU A 142 5.27 -22.31 -6.60
CA LEU A 142 5.18 -22.63 -8.04
C LEU A 142 4.50 -23.98 -8.35
N GLU A 143 4.58 -24.96 -7.44
CA GLU A 143 3.91 -26.26 -7.54
C GLU A 143 2.39 -26.18 -7.27
N THR A 144 1.89 -25.07 -6.73
CA THR A 144 0.48 -24.84 -6.39
C THR A 144 -0.10 -23.75 -7.30
N PRO A 145 -0.69 -24.06 -8.47
CA PRO A 145 -1.04 -23.05 -9.45
C PRO A 145 -2.09 -22.05 -8.93
N GLY A 146 -1.66 -20.81 -8.78
CA GLY A 146 -2.47 -19.66 -8.39
C GLY A 146 -1.67 -18.37 -8.61
N PRO A 147 -2.29 -17.21 -8.43
CA PRO A 147 -1.56 -15.95 -8.39
C PRO A 147 -0.80 -15.81 -7.05
N ASP A 148 0.49 -15.48 -7.13
CA ASP A 148 1.42 -15.55 -6.01
C ASP A 148 1.76 -14.14 -5.48
N LEU A 149 1.16 -13.74 -4.35
CA LEU A 149 1.55 -12.51 -3.65
C LEU A 149 2.67 -12.80 -2.65
N LEU A 150 3.87 -12.33 -2.97
CA LEU A 150 5.05 -12.36 -2.10
C LEU A 150 5.23 -11.02 -1.38
N ALA A 151 5.87 -11.06 -0.22
CA ALA A 151 6.35 -9.88 0.51
C ALA A 151 7.87 -9.96 0.68
N GLU A 152 8.59 -8.94 0.23
CA GLU A 152 10.03 -8.75 0.49
C GLU A 152 10.27 -7.44 1.27
N GLY A 153 11.45 -7.32 1.89
CA GLY A 153 11.93 -6.07 2.47
C GLY A 153 11.36 -5.71 3.84
N GLY A 154 11.80 -4.55 4.34
CA GLY A 154 11.49 -4.09 5.69
C GLY A 154 10.02 -3.69 5.89
N PRO A 155 9.60 -2.51 5.41
CA PRO A 155 8.20 -2.29 5.06
C PRO A 155 7.88 -3.27 3.92
N ARG A 156 6.80 -4.05 4.06
CA ARG A 156 6.59 -5.28 3.27
C ARG A 156 6.16 -4.97 1.85
N LEU A 157 7.12 -4.94 0.93
CA LEU A 157 6.85 -4.69 -0.49
C LEU A 157 6.18 -5.92 -1.10
N MET A 158 4.92 -5.74 -1.51
CA MET A 158 4.20 -6.74 -2.28
C MET A 158 4.79 -6.90 -3.68
N THR A 159 4.95 -8.15 -4.12
CA THR A 159 5.33 -8.50 -5.49
C THR A 159 4.48 -9.67 -5.99
N VAL A 160 4.29 -9.76 -7.31
CA VAL A 160 3.63 -10.91 -7.96
C VAL A 160 4.62 -11.59 -8.90
N ASN A 161 4.65 -12.92 -8.87
CA ASN A 161 5.51 -13.72 -9.74
C ASN A 161 4.85 -13.98 -11.10
N THR A 162 5.33 -13.34 -12.17
CA THR A 162 4.68 -13.37 -13.50
C THR A 162 5.69 -13.73 -14.59
N PRO A 163 6.04 -15.02 -14.77
CA PRO A 163 7.09 -15.43 -15.71
C PRO A 163 6.74 -15.19 -17.19
N ASP A 164 5.46 -15.05 -17.55
CA ASP A 164 5.03 -14.66 -18.90
C ASP A 164 4.12 -13.42 -18.82
N PRO A 165 4.69 -12.22 -18.53
CA PRO A 165 3.92 -11.00 -18.27
C PRO A 165 3.45 -10.34 -19.57
N THR A 166 2.30 -9.66 -19.52
CA THR A 166 1.90 -8.70 -20.58
C THR A 166 2.83 -7.48 -20.58
N PRO A 167 2.89 -6.67 -21.67
CA PRO A 167 3.69 -5.45 -21.68
C PRO A 167 3.36 -4.49 -20.54
N SER A 168 2.08 -4.38 -20.14
CA SER A 168 1.66 -3.57 -18.99
C SER A 168 2.25 -4.10 -17.68
N VAL A 169 2.14 -5.41 -17.42
CA VAL A 169 2.64 -6.03 -16.18
C VAL A 169 4.16 -5.90 -16.08
N LEU A 170 4.90 -6.20 -17.15
CA LEU A 170 6.36 -6.10 -17.16
C LEU A 170 6.83 -4.67 -16.88
N TRP A 171 6.29 -3.69 -17.60
CA TRP A 171 6.73 -2.31 -17.44
C TRP A 171 6.20 -1.64 -16.16
N ASP A 172 5.11 -2.14 -15.57
CA ASP A 172 4.71 -1.79 -14.20
C ASP A 172 5.77 -2.26 -13.18
N GLN A 173 6.20 -3.52 -13.26
CA GLN A 173 7.22 -4.08 -12.36
C GLN A 173 8.55 -3.32 -12.47
N ILE A 174 8.99 -3.00 -13.69
CA ILE A 174 10.19 -2.18 -13.92
C ILE A 174 10.02 -0.78 -13.34
N LEU A 175 8.87 -0.11 -13.53
CA LEU A 175 8.59 1.19 -12.92
C LEU A 175 8.57 1.12 -11.39
N GLN A 176 7.99 0.06 -10.80
CA GLN A 176 8.00 -0.13 -9.35
C GLN A 176 9.43 -0.25 -8.80
N SER A 177 10.31 -1.02 -9.45
CA SER A 177 11.73 -1.09 -9.04
C SER A 177 12.44 0.27 -9.13
N VAL A 178 12.15 1.07 -10.16
CA VAL A 178 12.66 2.47 -10.26
C VAL A 178 12.14 3.35 -9.13
N ILE A 179 10.84 3.28 -8.79
CA ILE A 179 10.26 4.08 -7.70
C ILE A 179 10.84 3.68 -6.35
N VAL A 180 11.06 2.38 -6.11
CA VAL A 180 11.72 1.88 -4.89
C VAL A 180 13.14 2.43 -4.74
N GLU A 181 13.92 2.50 -5.83
CA GLU A 181 15.30 3.01 -5.80
C GLU A 181 15.36 4.55 -5.73
N THR A 182 14.56 5.24 -6.53
CA THR A 182 14.63 6.71 -6.70
C THR A 182 13.77 7.48 -5.67
N GLY A 183 12.78 6.83 -5.07
CA GLY A 183 11.88 7.42 -4.08
C GLY A 183 10.90 8.42 -4.68
N GLY A 184 10.98 9.69 -4.25
CA GLY A 184 10.09 10.77 -4.72
C GLY A 184 8.68 10.81 -4.12
N GLY A 185 8.23 9.74 -3.46
CA GLY A 185 7.00 9.71 -2.65
C GLY A 185 5.69 9.43 -3.42
N PRO A 186 4.57 9.24 -2.71
CA PRO A 186 3.34 8.66 -3.27
C PRO A 186 2.72 9.47 -4.40
N THR A 187 2.76 10.81 -4.35
CA THR A 187 2.22 11.70 -5.38
C THR A 187 2.96 11.59 -6.71
N ASN A 188 4.28 11.44 -6.66
CA ASN A 188 5.11 11.31 -7.86
C ASN A 188 5.05 9.88 -8.40
N ALA A 189 4.99 8.87 -7.52
CA ALA A 189 4.72 7.48 -7.89
C ALA A 189 3.38 7.34 -8.63
N ALA A 190 2.27 7.79 -8.04
CA ALA A 190 0.94 7.79 -8.65
C ALA A 190 0.92 8.42 -10.06
N ARG A 191 1.56 9.59 -10.19
CA ARG A 191 1.68 10.28 -11.48
C ARG A 191 2.52 9.49 -12.50
N ALA A 192 3.60 8.84 -12.09
CA ALA A 192 4.43 8.04 -12.97
C ALA A 192 3.64 6.83 -13.53
N PHE A 193 2.86 6.14 -12.69
CA PHE A 193 1.97 5.06 -13.14
C PHE A 193 0.94 5.56 -14.17
N ALA A 194 0.27 6.69 -13.89
CA ALA A 194 -0.68 7.29 -14.84
C ALA A 194 -0.05 7.58 -16.21
N ILE A 195 1.12 8.23 -16.24
CA ILE A 195 1.79 8.62 -17.50
C ILE A 195 2.23 7.37 -18.28
N VAL A 196 2.88 6.40 -17.63
CA VAL A 196 3.41 5.21 -18.31
C VAL A 196 2.28 4.32 -18.84
N HIS A 197 1.26 4.04 -18.03
CA HIS A 197 0.17 3.16 -18.45
C HIS A 197 -0.79 3.81 -19.44
N THR A 198 -0.93 5.13 -19.43
CA THR A 198 -1.64 5.85 -20.51
C THR A 198 -0.88 5.73 -21.84
N ALA A 199 0.45 5.84 -21.86
CA ALA A 199 1.24 5.65 -23.07
C ALA A 199 1.19 4.20 -23.61
N ILE A 200 1.24 3.21 -22.71
CA ILE A 200 1.07 1.78 -23.05
C ILE A 200 -0.32 1.52 -23.63
N TYR A 201 -1.37 2.03 -22.99
CA TYR A 201 -2.74 1.93 -23.48
C TYR A 201 -2.93 2.61 -24.83
N ASP A 202 -2.39 3.80 -25.02
CA ASP A 202 -2.53 4.54 -26.28
C ASP A 202 -1.83 3.83 -27.46
N ALA A 203 -0.70 3.17 -27.20
CA ALA A 203 -0.05 2.31 -28.18
C ALA A 203 -0.90 1.09 -28.53
N GLN A 204 -1.59 0.48 -27.55
CA GLN A 204 -2.53 -0.64 -27.78
C GLN A 204 -3.79 -0.20 -28.53
N ALA A 205 -4.43 0.88 -28.07
CA ALA A 205 -5.66 1.45 -28.58
C ALA A 205 -5.53 1.90 -30.05
N SER A 206 -4.34 2.31 -30.47
CA SER A 206 -4.02 2.61 -31.88
C SER A 206 -4.37 1.45 -32.83
N TYR A 207 -4.41 0.20 -32.35
CA TYR A 207 -4.74 -0.99 -33.15
C TYR A 207 -6.19 -1.50 -32.97
N ASP A 208 -6.96 -1.06 -31.96
CA ASP A 208 -8.36 -1.48 -31.79
C ASP A 208 -9.31 -0.53 -32.53
N ALA A 209 -10.09 -1.08 -33.47
CA ALA A 209 -11.04 -0.33 -34.29
C ALA A 209 -12.27 0.25 -33.51
N ARG A 210 -12.33 0.07 -32.19
CA ARG A 210 -13.35 0.65 -31.29
C ARG A 210 -12.75 1.58 -30.24
N ALA A 211 -11.53 1.33 -29.78
CA ALA A 211 -10.93 2.12 -28.72
C ALA A 211 -10.55 3.53 -29.22
N GLN A 212 -10.50 4.48 -28.30
CA GLN A 212 -9.91 5.79 -28.49
C GLN A 212 -8.66 5.90 -27.63
N ARG A 213 -7.64 6.58 -28.13
CA ARG A 213 -6.52 7.05 -27.32
C ARG A 213 -7.00 8.10 -26.31
N VAL A 214 -6.40 8.08 -25.13
CA VAL A 214 -6.62 9.10 -24.10
C VAL A 214 -5.93 10.40 -24.51
N SER A 215 -4.69 10.35 -25.00
CA SER A 215 -3.96 11.54 -25.41
C SER A 215 -4.45 12.13 -26.74
N ILE A 216 -4.26 13.43 -26.86
CA ILE A 216 -4.52 14.23 -28.07
C ILE A 216 -3.37 14.00 -29.05
N ASP A 217 -3.69 13.84 -30.33
CA ASP A 217 -2.68 13.85 -31.41
C ASP A 217 -2.10 15.26 -31.58
N ILE A 218 -0.93 15.52 -30.98
CA ILE A 218 -0.36 16.88 -30.91
C ILE A 218 0.14 17.36 -32.29
N LYS A 219 0.50 16.44 -33.18
CA LYS A 219 1.16 16.74 -34.45
C LYS A 219 0.30 16.46 -35.69
N GLY A 220 -0.75 15.66 -35.55
CA GLY A 220 -1.52 15.11 -36.65
C GLY A 220 -0.77 14.03 -37.44
N ASP A 221 0.12 13.26 -36.79
CA ASP A 221 0.95 12.23 -37.43
C ASP A 221 0.61 10.78 -37.03
N ASN A 222 -0.43 10.57 -36.21
CA ASN A 222 -0.94 9.23 -35.90
C ASN A 222 -1.40 8.47 -37.16
N LEU A 223 -1.06 7.18 -37.22
CA LEU A 223 -1.45 6.29 -38.30
C LEU A 223 -2.95 5.97 -38.22
N ASP A 224 -3.63 5.91 -39.38
CA ASP A 224 -5.03 5.49 -39.45
C ASP A 224 -5.15 4.01 -39.05
N VAL A 225 -6.07 3.70 -38.13
CA VAL A 225 -6.35 2.33 -37.66
C VAL A 225 -6.67 1.37 -38.82
N ALA A 226 -7.19 1.87 -39.95
CA ALA A 226 -7.41 1.07 -41.17
C ALA A 226 -6.09 0.61 -41.84
N GLU A 227 -4.98 1.33 -41.63
CA GLU A 227 -3.62 0.93 -42.06
C GLU A 227 -2.93 -0.01 -41.06
N LEU A 228 -3.53 -0.21 -39.88
CA LEU A 228 -3.03 -1.08 -38.80
C LEU A 228 -3.83 -2.39 -38.66
N ALA A 229 -4.94 -2.54 -39.39
CA ALA A 229 -5.87 -3.67 -39.31
C ALA A 229 -5.30 -5.06 -39.71
N ASP A 230 -4.03 -5.15 -40.13
CA ASP A 230 -3.31 -6.40 -40.39
C ASP A 230 -2.17 -6.70 -39.41
N ALA A 231 -2.03 -5.89 -38.35
CA ALA A 231 -1.03 -6.07 -37.31
C ALA A 231 -1.17 -7.42 -36.56
N SER A 232 -0.04 -7.96 -36.13
CA SER A 232 0.02 -9.18 -35.29
C SER A 232 0.10 -8.82 -33.81
N GLY A 233 -0.23 -9.77 -32.90
CA GLY A 233 -0.10 -9.54 -31.45
C GLY A 233 1.29 -9.05 -31.04
N ALA A 234 2.34 -9.70 -31.53
CA ALA A 234 3.73 -9.28 -31.31
C ALA A 234 4.05 -7.87 -31.84
N GLU A 235 3.36 -7.40 -32.89
CA GLU A 235 3.52 -6.02 -33.39
C GLU A 235 2.89 -5.00 -32.42
N ILE A 236 1.73 -5.33 -31.85
CA ILE A 236 1.04 -4.52 -30.84
C ILE A 236 1.88 -4.48 -29.55
N GLU A 237 2.35 -5.64 -29.08
CA GLU A 237 3.23 -5.76 -27.90
C GLU A 237 4.53 -4.97 -28.09
N THR A 238 5.16 -5.04 -29.28
CA THR A 238 6.33 -4.22 -29.61
C THR A 238 6.03 -2.72 -29.46
N ALA A 239 4.90 -2.24 -30.01
CA ALA A 239 4.51 -0.84 -29.88
C ALA A 239 4.28 -0.43 -28.41
N MET A 240 3.67 -1.30 -27.60
CA MET A 240 3.47 -1.07 -26.17
C MET A 240 4.79 -1.02 -25.39
N HIS A 241 5.73 -1.95 -25.64
CA HIS A 241 7.03 -1.93 -24.99
C HIS A 241 7.85 -0.68 -25.39
N VAL A 242 7.79 -0.27 -26.66
CA VAL A 242 8.42 0.97 -27.13
C VAL A 242 7.79 2.20 -26.46
N ALA A 243 6.46 2.23 -26.28
CA ALA A 243 5.79 3.35 -25.60
C ALA A 243 6.22 3.46 -24.13
N ALA A 244 6.28 2.34 -23.41
CA ALA A 244 6.76 2.30 -22.03
C ALA A 244 8.22 2.76 -21.92
N HIS A 245 9.11 2.16 -22.73
CA HIS A 245 10.54 2.51 -22.80
C HIS A 245 10.75 4.01 -23.02
N ARG A 246 10.10 4.58 -24.05
CA ARG A 246 10.25 5.98 -24.43
C ARG A 246 9.71 6.91 -23.35
N THR A 247 8.65 6.52 -22.66
CA THR A 247 8.04 7.29 -21.57
C THR A 247 8.94 7.28 -20.34
N LEU A 248 9.35 6.09 -19.87
CA LEU A 248 10.24 5.91 -18.73
C LEU A 248 11.60 6.60 -18.95
N SER A 249 12.17 6.50 -20.15
CA SER A 249 13.42 7.20 -20.52
C SER A 249 13.34 8.73 -20.44
N HIS A 250 12.13 9.33 -20.49
CA HIS A 250 11.93 10.77 -20.27
C HIS A 250 11.70 11.12 -18.79
N LEU A 251 10.97 10.27 -18.06
CA LEU A 251 10.68 10.49 -16.63
C LEU A 251 11.90 10.22 -15.74
N PHE A 252 12.70 9.21 -16.09
CA PHE A 252 13.81 8.67 -15.32
C PHE A 252 15.08 8.54 -16.20
N PRO A 253 15.65 9.67 -16.67
CA PRO A 253 16.73 9.66 -17.65
C PRO A 253 18.04 9.02 -17.13
N ASP A 254 18.25 8.98 -15.81
CA ASP A 254 19.42 8.35 -15.19
C ASP A 254 19.30 6.81 -15.13
N GLN A 255 18.08 6.27 -15.29
CA GLN A 255 17.76 4.83 -15.32
C GLN A 255 17.70 4.29 -16.76
N ARG A 256 18.00 5.13 -17.76
CA ARG A 256 17.81 4.80 -19.18
C ARG A 256 18.54 3.53 -19.62
N ASP A 257 19.78 3.31 -19.17
CA ASP A 257 20.55 2.14 -19.57
C ASP A 257 19.80 0.84 -19.19
N MET A 258 19.14 0.81 -18.03
CA MET A 258 18.30 -0.32 -17.60
C MET A 258 17.06 -0.50 -18.50
N PHE A 259 16.44 0.58 -18.98
CA PHE A 259 15.31 0.47 -19.91
C PHE A 259 15.77 0.02 -21.30
N ASP A 260 16.94 0.50 -21.76
CA ASP A 260 17.57 0.05 -22.98
C ASP A 260 17.85 -1.48 -22.88
N ASP A 261 18.38 -1.99 -21.76
CA ASP A 261 18.59 -3.43 -21.50
C ASP A 261 17.27 -4.25 -21.49
N VAL A 262 16.19 -3.73 -20.88
CA VAL A 262 14.85 -4.36 -20.93
C VAL A 262 14.35 -4.51 -22.36
N LEU A 263 14.62 -3.52 -23.21
CA LEU A 263 14.15 -3.57 -24.60
C LEU A 263 15.04 -4.48 -25.47
N SER A 264 16.37 -4.39 -25.37
CA SER A 264 17.28 -5.12 -26.25
C SER A 264 17.63 -6.53 -25.78
N GLU A 265 17.94 -6.72 -24.49
CA GLU A 265 18.42 -8.02 -23.97
C GLU A 265 17.23 -8.90 -23.52
N ARG A 266 16.32 -8.37 -22.69
CA ARG A 266 15.17 -9.14 -22.17
C ARG A 266 14.11 -9.49 -23.22
N LEU A 267 13.92 -8.61 -24.22
CA LEU A 267 12.84 -8.68 -25.19
C LEU A 267 13.28 -8.86 -26.66
N ASP A 268 14.58 -8.79 -26.99
CA ASP A 268 15.12 -8.86 -28.37
C ASP A 268 14.53 -7.80 -29.33
N ILE A 269 14.24 -6.60 -28.82
CA ILE A 269 13.69 -5.45 -29.59
C ILE A 269 14.79 -4.41 -29.84
N ASP A 270 15.13 -4.18 -31.11
CA ASP A 270 16.13 -3.18 -31.53
C ASP A 270 15.60 -1.75 -31.33
N ILE A 271 16.13 -1.04 -30.32
CA ILE A 271 15.84 0.37 -29.98
C ILE A 271 15.98 1.35 -31.17
N SER A 272 16.71 0.95 -32.22
CA SER A 272 16.98 1.74 -33.43
C SER A 272 16.09 1.43 -34.64
N ASP A 273 15.15 0.47 -34.53
CA ASP A 273 14.18 0.13 -35.57
C ASP A 273 13.22 1.30 -35.89
N ASP A 274 12.84 1.41 -37.17
CA ASP A 274 11.94 2.43 -37.73
C ASP A 274 10.60 1.86 -38.21
N SER A 275 10.31 0.61 -37.85
CA SER A 275 9.08 -0.12 -38.20
C SER A 275 7.79 0.56 -37.74
N ARG A 276 6.67 0.00 -38.23
CA ARG A 276 5.31 0.48 -37.93
C ARG A 276 5.01 0.49 -36.42
N ALA A 277 5.37 -0.59 -35.73
CA ALA A 277 5.25 -0.71 -34.28
C ALA A 277 6.06 0.37 -33.53
N HIS A 278 7.32 0.57 -33.93
CA HIS A 278 8.19 1.56 -33.32
C HIS A 278 7.63 2.98 -33.46
N ARG A 279 7.07 3.35 -34.62
CA ARG A 279 6.42 4.66 -34.78
C ARG A 279 5.21 4.81 -33.86
N VAL A 280 4.27 3.86 -33.88
CA VAL A 280 3.08 3.91 -33.00
C VAL A 280 3.46 4.03 -31.52
N GLY A 281 4.45 3.26 -31.05
CA GLY A 281 4.91 3.35 -29.66
C GLY A 281 5.61 4.68 -29.33
N ILE A 282 6.41 5.21 -30.26
CA ILE A 282 7.07 6.52 -30.11
C ILE A 282 6.05 7.66 -30.08
N ASP A 283 5.04 7.61 -30.93
CA ASP A 283 4.02 8.67 -31.05
C ASP A 283 3.09 8.64 -29.83
N ALA A 284 2.64 7.46 -29.39
CA ALA A 284 1.88 7.27 -28.15
C ALA A 284 2.63 7.80 -26.90
N ALA A 285 3.92 7.52 -26.77
CA ALA A 285 4.73 8.07 -25.69
C ALA A 285 4.86 9.61 -25.78
N GLN A 286 5.04 10.16 -26.98
CA GLN A 286 5.25 11.61 -27.15
C GLN A 286 4.00 12.44 -26.86
N ASP A 287 2.82 11.99 -27.31
CA ASP A 287 1.56 12.69 -27.07
C ASP A 287 1.13 12.65 -25.58
N VAL A 288 1.51 11.61 -24.83
CA VAL A 288 1.27 11.53 -23.37
C VAL A 288 2.31 12.33 -22.57
N VAL A 289 3.60 12.22 -22.92
CA VAL A 289 4.69 12.87 -22.18
C VAL A 289 4.73 14.38 -22.41
N THR A 290 4.47 14.86 -23.63
CA THR A 290 4.64 16.29 -23.95
C THR A 290 3.74 17.23 -23.12
N PRO A 291 2.41 16.97 -22.98
CA PRO A 291 1.55 17.76 -22.11
C PRO A 291 1.96 17.65 -20.64
N ARG A 292 2.28 16.44 -20.18
CA ARG A 292 2.69 16.20 -18.79
C ARG A 292 4.04 16.85 -18.45
N LEU A 293 4.94 17.09 -19.40
CA LEU A 293 6.14 17.90 -19.17
C LEU A 293 5.85 19.41 -19.17
N ALA A 294 4.88 19.89 -19.96
CA ALA A 294 4.41 21.27 -19.92
C ALA A 294 3.71 21.57 -18.58
N GLU A 295 2.78 20.72 -18.15
CA GLU A 295 2.13 20.74 -16.84
C GLU A 295 3.18 20.79 -15.71
N ALA A 296 4.20 19.94 -15.75
CA ALA A 296 5.24 19.92 -14.71
C ALA A 296 6.01 21.25 -14.59
N ALA A 297 6.23 21.96 -15.71
CA ALA A 297 6.84 23.28 -15.69
C ALA A 297 5.89 24.35 -15.12
N VAL A 298 4.59 24.29 -15.46
CA VAL A 298 3.55 25.17 -14.91
C VAL A 298 3.40 24.95 -13.40
N LEU A 299 3.35 23.70 -12.94
CA LEU A 299 3.28 23.35 -11.52
C LEU A 299 4.52 23.86 -10.74
N ALA A 300 5.71 23.73 -11.32
CA ALA A 300 6.93 24.29 -10.73
C ALA A 300 6.86 25.82 -10.59
N ASP A 301 6.43 26.54 -11.63
CA ASP A 301 6.24 28.00 -11.58
C ASP A 301 5.14 28.42 -10.59
N LEU A 302 4.07 27.64 -10.45
CA LEU A 302 2.98 27.88 -9.49
C LEU A 302 3.36 27.53 -8.04
N SER A 303 4.30 26.61 -7.83
CA SER A 303 4.70 26.10 -6.50
C SER A 303 5.32 27.17 -5.59
N ASP A 304 5.97 28.21 -6.13
CA ASP A 304 6.74 29.18 -5.35
C ASP A 304 5.84 30.02 -4.43
N GLY A 305 5.94 29.75 -3.13
CA GLY A 305 5.08 30.36 -2.11
C GLY A 305 3.62 29.89 -2.14
N PHE A 306 3.28 28.86 -2.90
CA PHE A 306 1.92 28.29 -2.95
C PHE A 306 1.47 27.80 -1.57
N TYR A 307 2.35 27.08 -0.88
CA TYR A 307 2.10 26.53 0.44
C TYR A 307 3.17 26.98 1.44
N SER A 308 2.75 27.21 2.68
CA SER A 308 3.62 27.36 3.84
C SER A 308 2.82 26.94 5.07
N PRO A 309 3.34 26.07 5.94
CA PRO A 309 2.60 25.60 7.11
C PRO A 309 2.37 26.75 8.08
N VAL A 310 1.22 26.76 8.76
CA VAL A 310 0.94 27.79 9.79
C VAL A 310 1.94 27.70 10.95
N ASN A 311 2.37 26.48 11.30
CA ASN A 311 3.43 26.26 12.29
C ASN A 311 4.79 26.06 11.58
N PRO A 312 5.80 26.89 11.86
CA PRO A 312 7.09 26.78 11.17
C PRO A 312 7.99 25.66 11.73
N ASP A 313 7.88 25.35 13.03
CA ASP A 313 8.68 24.33 13.71
C ASP A 313 8.05 23.92 15.07
N PRO A 314 8.48 22.79 15.69
CA PRO A 314 7.92 22.32 16.97
C PRO A 314 8.30 23.15 18.20
N ALA A 315 9.25 24.09 18.13
CA ALA A 315 9.62 24.97 19.23
C ALA A 315 8.85 26.30 19.21
N THR A 316 8.34 26.73 18.05
CA THR A 316 7.65 28.01 17.86
C THR A 316 6.23 27.93 17.29
N ARG A 317 5.64 26.73 17.20
CA ARG A 317 4.23 26.51 16.82
C ARG A 317 3.23 27.37 17.61
N THR A 318 2.14 27.75 16.95
CA THR A 318 1.13 28.68 17.46
C THR A 318 -0.32 28.18 17.37
N ASP A 319 -0.63 27.21 16.50
CA ASP A 319 -1.97 26.63 16.37
C ASP A 319 -1.91 25.10 16.51
N ILE A 320 -2.57 24.56 17.54
CA ILE A 320 -2.59 23.11 17.84
C ILE A 320 -3.31 22.28 16.76
N ALA A 321 -4.20 22.88 15.98
CA ALA A 321 -4.94 22.20 14.92
C ALA A 321 -4.16 22.17 13.59
N ARG A 322 -3.00 22.84 13.49
CA ARG A 322 -2.25 22.96 12.24
C ARG A 322 -1.03 22.05 12.16
N TRP A 323 -0.73 21.56 10.97
CA TRP A 323 0.43 20.72 10.74
C TRP A 323 1.71 21.48 11.12
N THR A 324 2.63 20.73 11.74
CA THR A 324 3.93 21.22 12.16
C THR A 324 4.95 20.29 11.53
N PRO A 325 5.95 20.79 10.80
CA PRO A 325 7.02 19.95 10.29
C PRO A 325 7.84 19.42 11.49
N GLU A 326 7.88 18.10 11.66
CA GLU A 326 8.68 17.43 12.68
C GLU A 326 10.12 17.21 12.16
N LYS A 327 10.96 16.50 12.91
CA LYS A 327 12.31 16.08 12.46
C LYS A 327 12.26 14.86 11.54
N GLN A 328 13.19 14.78 10.59
CA GLN A 328 13.30 13.69 9.61
C GLN A 328 13.75 12.33 10.20
N GLY A 329 14.22 12.29 11.45
CA GLY A 329 14.52 11.04 12.15
C GLY A 329 15.89 10.42 11.79
N ALA A 330 16.31 9.43 12.58
CA ALA A 330 17.66 8.86 12.56
C ALA A 330 18.03 8.14 11.25
N LEU A 331 17.06 7.69 10.45
CA LEU A 331 17.29 7.07 9.13
C LEU A 331 17.49 8.09 7.99
N ALA A 332 17.15 9.37 8.20
CA ALA A 332 17.32 10.40 7.19
C ALA A 332 18.78 10.87 7.05
N PRO A 333 19.19 11.42 5.88
CA PRO A 333 20.53 11.97 5.69
C PRO A 333 20.89 13.14 6.63
N ASP A 334 19.88 13.90 7.09
CA ASP A 334 20.02 14.93 8.13
C ASP A 334 18.92 14.74 9.20
N PRO A 335 19.18 13.93 10.24
CA PRO A 335 18.17 13.60 11.27
C PRO A 335 17.60 14.77 12.05
N ASP A 336 18.32 15.90 12.10
CA ASP A 336 17.90 17.12 12.79
C ASP A 336 17.22 18.13 11.87
N ALA A 337 17.22 17.90 10.55
CA ALA A 337 16.46 18.72 9.61
C ALA A 337 14.95 18.59 9.86
N LEU A 338 14.24 19.69 9.63
CA LEU A 338 12.78 19.69 9.62
C LEU A 338 12.26 19.06 8.33
N GLN A 339 11.11 18.42 8.43
CA GLN A 339 10.32 17.98 7.27
C GLN A 339 9.97 19.18 6.37
N THR A 340 9.95 18.94 5.07
CA THR A 340 9.36 19.86 4.09
C THR A 340 8.11 19.19 3.56
N PHE A 341 7.01 19.94 3.41
CA PHE A 341 5.78 19.37 2.88
C PHE A 341 6.03 18.80 1.49
N LEU A 342 5.77 17.50 1.31
CA LEU A 342 6.03 16.80 0.06
C LEU A 342 5.03 17.24 -1.01
N THR A 343 5.54 17.77 -2.13
CA THR A 343 4.79 18.11 -3.36
C THR A 343 3.42 18.79 -3.17
N PRO A 344 3.30 19.90 -2.41
CA PRO A 344 2.01 20.58 -2.23
C PRO A 344 1.36 20.98 -3.57
N GLU A 345 2.17 21.31 -4.58
CA GLU A 345 1.74 21.66 -5.93
C GLU A 345 0.98 20.55 -6.67
N ARG A 346 1.04 19.29 -6.21
CA ARG A 346 0.22 18.20 -6.79
C ARG A 346 -1.28 18.49 -6.71
N SER A 347 -1.72 19.30 -5.74
CA SER A 347 -3.10 19.78 -5.60
C SER A 347 -3.58 20.68 -6.76
N LEU A 348 -2.67 21.18 -7.60
CA LEU A 348 -2.95 22.06 -8.73
C LEU A 348 -2.87 21.34 -10.09
N ALA A 349 -2.57 20.04 -10.09
CA ALA A 349 -2.40 19.25 -11.32
C ALA A 349 -3.75 18.89 -11.96
N GLU A 350 -3.72 18.60 -13.26
CA GLU A 350 -4.91 18.19 -14.01
C GLU A 350 -5.20 16.70 -13.78
N GLY A 351 -6.39 16.43 -13.24
CA GLY A 351 -6.94 15.09 -13.06
C GLY A 351 -7.37 14.44 -14.36
N PHE A 352 -7.66 13.14 -14.33
CA PHE A 352 -8.21 12.38 -15.45
C PHE A 352 -9.74 12.40 -15.44
N ALA A 353 -10.36 12.03 -14.32
CA ALA A 353 -11.80 11.95 -14.13
C ALA A 353 -12.32 12.86 -13.00
N LEU A 354 -11.44 13.65 -12.37
CA LEU A 354 -11.83 14.61 -11.35
C LEU A 354 -12.78 15.69 -11.91
N PRO A 355 -13.72 16.22 -11.10
CA PRO A 355 -14.62 17.30 -11.53
C PRO A 355 -13.87 18.51 -12.09
N GLU A 356 -14.47 19.21 -13.05
CA GLU A 356 -13.92 20.42 -13.66
C GLU A 356 -14.78 21.66 -13.42
N THR A 357 -14.10 22.81 -13.38
CA THR A 357 -14.69 24.14 -13.50
C THR A 357 -15.23 24.38 -14.92
N PRO A 358 -16.14 25.37 -15.13
CA PRO A 358 -16.64 25.74 -16.47
C PRO A 358 -15.59 26.29 -17.47
N ASN A 359 -14.29 26.18 -17.16
CA ASN A 359 -13.15 26.62 -17.95
C ASN A 359 -12.02 25.57 -17.99
N GLY A 360 -12.36 24.28 -17.84
CA GLY A 360 -11.44 23.16 -18.10
C GLY A 360 -10.34 22.96 -17.05
N LEU A 361 -10.46 23.56 -15.86
CA LEU A 361 -9.52 23.32 -14.75
C LEU A 361 -10.16 22.40 -13.72
N THR A 362 -9.39 21.45 -13.18
CA THR A 362 -9.84 20.56 -12.09
C THR A 362 -10.34 21.35 -10.87
N ASP A 363 -11.56 21.05 -10.43
CA ASP A 363 -12.25 21.62 -9.27
C ASP A 363 -12.23 20.63 -8.09
N THR A 364 -11.05 20.52 -7.47
CA THR A 364 -10.82 19.74 -6.24
C THR A 364 -11.71 20.16 -5.07
N SER A 365 -12.35 21.35 -5.12
CA SER A 365 -13.27 21.77 -4.07
C SER A 365 -14.57 20.96 -4.04
N LEU A 366 -14.90 20.27 -5.13
CA LEU A 366 -16.04 19.35 -5.23
C LEU A 366 -15.74 17.95 -4.69
N THR A 367 -14.46 17.58 -4.57
CA THR A 367 -14.01 16.30 -3.98
C THR A 367 -13.61 16.40 -2.52
N ARG A 368 -13.54 17.62 -1.98
CA ARG A 368 -13.11 17.87 -0.59
C ARG A 368 -14.23 17.56 0.41
N PRO A 369 -13.97 16.76 1.47
CA PRO A 369 -14.93 16.56 2.56
C PRO A 369 -15.23 17.83 3.38
N ASP A 370 -16.21 17.74 4.28
CA ASP A 370 -16.62 18.85 5.19
C ASP A 370 -15.47 19.36 6.09
N GLY A 371 -14.49 18.50 6.40
CA GLY A 371 -13.24 18.86 7.10
C GLY A 371 -13.10 18.25 8.50
N PRO A 372 -11.88 18.32 9.07
CA PRO A 372 -11.57 17.70 10.36
C PRO A 372 -12.08 18.52 11.56
N GLU A 373 -12.13 17.87 12.72
CA GLU A 373 -12.57 18.49 13.98
C GLU A 373 -11.69 19.70 14.38
N PRO A 374 -12.26 20.90 14.63
CA PRO A 374 -11.49 22.06 15.09
C PRO A 374 -11.16 21.96 16.58
N PHE A 375 -10.04 22.55 17.03
CA PHE A 375 -9.69 22.57 18.46
C PHE A 375 -10.68 23.36 19.33
N PHE A 376 -11.22 24.47 18.81
CA PHE A 376 -12.21 25.28 19.51
C PHE A 376 -13.63 24.94 19.07
N THR A 377 -14.58 25.03 20.00
CA THR A 377 -16.02 24.98 19.72
C THR A 377 -16.43 26.12 18.77
N ALA A 378 -17.51 25.93 17.99
CA ALA A 378 -17.98 26.93 17.03
C ALA A 378 -18.26 28.32 17.65
N ASP A 379 -18.77 28.38 18.89
CA ASP A 379 -18.99 29.65 19.62
C ASP A 379 -17.67 30.36 20.01
N GLN A 380 -16.53 29.67 19.94
CA GLN A 380 -15.20 30.16 20.30
C GLN A 380 -14.17 29.98 19.17
N GLN A 381 -14.61 29.85 17.92
CA GLN A 381 -13.77 29.56 16.76
C GLN A 381 -12.55 30.50 16.59
N ASP A 382 -12.69 31.78 16.95
CA ASP A 382 -11.64 32.80 16.84
C ASP A 382 -10.85 32.98 18.16
N ALA A 383 -10.96 32.03 19.10
CA ALA A 383 -10.20 32.05 20.35
C ALA A 383 -8.71 31.81 20.07
N VAL A 384 -7.85 32.26 20.99
CA VAL A 384 -6.38 32.17 20.80
C VAL A 384 -5.76 31.40 21.95
N LEU A 385 -5.18 30.24 21.63
CA LEU A 385 -4.32 29.47 22.53
C LEU A 385 -2.95 30.15 22.61
N ASN A 386 -2.39 30.23 23.82
CA ASN A 386 -0.99 30.59 24.05
C ASN A 386 -0.31 29.44 24.81
N PHE A 387 0.48 28.66 24.09
CA PHE A 387 1.20 27.49 24.61
C PHE A 387 2.14 27.84 25.77
N ASP A 388 2.99 28.86 25.62
CA ASP A 388 3.99 29.24 26.62
C ASP A 388 3.38 29.73 27.94
N ALA A 389 2.28 30.47 27.86
CA ALA A 389 1.55 30.97 29.02
C ALA A 389 0.55 29.96 29.58
N ASN A 390 0.30 28.85 28.88
CA ASN A 390 -0.78 27.88 29.12
C ASN A 390 -2.15 28.56 29.35
N THR A 391 -2.57 29.41 28.41
CA THR A 391 -3.82 30.20 28.50
C THR A 391 -4.58 30.24 27.19
N ILE A 392 -5.90 30.45 27.26
CA ILE A 392 -6.78 30.75 26.12
C ILE A 392 -7.36 32.15 26.27
N THR A 393 -7.33 32.94 25.21
CA THR A 393 -8.07 34.21 25.10
C THR A 393 -9.39 33.96 24.36
N LEU A 394 -10.51 34.24 25.03
CA LEU A 394 -11.85 33.93 24.54
C LEU A 394 -12.28 34.82 23.37
N ALA A 395 -12.91 34.22 22.36
CA ALA A 395 -13.55 34.94 21.24
C ALA A 395 -14.94 35.47 21.62
N ALA A 396 -15.72 34.71 22.39
CA ALA A 396 -17.07 35.06 22.82
C ALA A 396 -17.22 35.02 24.35
N PRO A 397 -18.24 35.69 24.93
CA PRO A 397 -18.54 35.59 26.36
C PRO A 397 -18.85 34.14 26.78
N LEU A 398 -18.27 33.71 27.91
CA LEU A 398 -18.38 32.37 28.44
C LEU A 398 -19.01 32.42 29.85
N GLN A 399 -19.93 31.51 30.15
CA GLN A 399 -20.39 31.29 31.53
C GLN A 399 -19.84 29.95 32.04
N LEU A 400 -18.95 30.02 33.03
CA LEU A 400 -18.26 28.87 33.64
C LEU A 400 -18.29 29.02 35.16
N ASP A 401 -18.65 27.96 35.90
CA ASP A 401 -18.78 27.94 37.38
C ASP A 401 -19.61 29.09 37.99
N GLY A 402 -20.59 29.59 37.24
CA GLY A 402 -21.43 30.72 37.65
C GLY A 402 -20.77 32.10 37.51
N GLN A 403 -19.53 32.17 37.05
CA GLN A 403 -18.86 33.40 36.62
C GLN A 403 -19.12 33.64 35.12
N VAL A 404 -19.27 34.91 34.73
CA VAL A 404 -19.35 35.32 33.33
C VAL A 404 -18.04 35.99 32.92
N TRP A 405 -17.36 35.38 31.97
CA TRP A 405 -16.19 35.90 31.28
C TRP A 405 -16.65 36.63 30.00
N GLN A 406 -15.95 37.70 29.63
CA GLN A 406 -16.23 38.45 28.40
C GLN A 406 -15.26 38.02 27.30
N ALA A 407 -15.63 38.26 26.04
CA ALA A 407 -14.70 38.17 24.92
C ALA A 407 -13.42 39.00 25.19
N GLY A 408 -12.27 38.50 24.77
CA GLY A 408 -10.95 39.09 25.03
C GLY A 408 -10.41 38.89 26.46
N HIS A 409 -11.12 38.18 27.35
CA HIS A 409 -10.51 37.71 28.60
C HIS A 409 -9.60 36.51 28.32
N THR A 410 -8.41 36.54 28.92
CA THR A 410 -7.47 35.43 28.95
C THR A 410 -7.67 34.61 30.24
N ILE A 411 -7.83 33.30 30.10
CA ILE A 411 -8.02 32.34 31.21
C ILE A 411 -6.99 31.19 31.10
N PRO A 412 -6.58 30.55 32.21
CA PRO A 412 -5.74 29.35 32.17
C PRO A 412 -6.42 28.23 31.39
N VAL A 413 -5.63 27.40 30.70
CA VAL A 413 -6.13 26.13 30.15
C VAL A 413 -6.42 25.16 31.31
N ASP A 414 -7.57 24.49 31.24
CA ASP A 414 -8.03 23.51 32.23
C ASP A 414 -9.02 22.53 31.55
N LYS A 415 -9.09 21.28 32.01
CA LYS A 415 -10.03 20.27 31.49
C LYS A 415 -11.51 20.73 31.59
N ALA A 416 -11.85 21.63 32.52
CA ALA A 416 -13.19 22.23 32.63
C ALA A 416 -13.58 23.13 31.44
N LEU A 417 -12.65 23.47 30.54
CA LEU A 417 -12.94 24.20 29.30
C LEU A 417 -13.40 23.29 28.15
N ILE A 418 -13.27 21.97 28.29
CA ILE A 418 -13.74 20.99 27.29
C ILE A 418 -15.27 21.02 27.23
N GLY A 419 -15.82 21.15 26.03
CA GLY A 419 -17.26 21.31 25.78
C GLY A 419 -17.78 22.76 25.88
N ALA A 420 -17.03 23.67 26.51
CA ALA A 420 -17.44 25.06 26.70
C ALA A 420 -16.59 26.08 25.90
N VAL A 421 -15.35 25.70 25.58
CA VAL A 421 -14.41 26.47 24.75
C VAL A 421 -13.67 25.54 23.81
N ILE A 422 -13.09 24.47 24.35
CA ILE A 422 -12.35 23.45 23.62
C ILE A 422 -13.35 22.40 23.10
N ASN A 423 -13.22 22.01 21.84
CA ASN A 423 -14.08 21.01 21.22
C ASN A 423 -13.83 19.63 21.85
N PRO A 424 -14.85 18.95 22.41
CA PRO A 424 -14.68 17.62 22.98
C PRO A 424 -14.33 16.57 21.93
N ALA A 425 -14.73 16.73 20.67
CA ALA A 425 -14.39 15.78 19.60
C ALA A 425 -12.88 15.82 19.27
N PHE A 426 -12.26 17.00 19.25
CA PHE A 426 -10.81 17.15 19.07
C PHE A 426 -9.99 16.46 20.17
N ILE A 427 -10.51 16.42 21.41
CA ILE A 427 -9.89 15.65 22.50
C ILE A 427 -10.13 14.15 22.30
N ALA A 428 -11.36 13.75 21.98
CA ALA A 428 -11.76 12.35 21.85
C ALA A 428 -10.99 11.61 20.73
N GLN A 429 -10.73 12.24 19.58
CA GLN A 429 -9.90 11.65 18.51
C GLN A 429 -8.47 11.35 19.00
N ALA A 430 -7.88 12.22 19.83
CA ALA A 430 -6.53 12.04 20.36
C ALA A 430 -6.48 10.97 21.44
N GLU A 431 -7.47 10.95 22.34
CA GLU A 431 -7.63 9.89 23.34
C GLU A 431 -7.88 8.51 22.68
N ALA A 432 -8.56 8.45 21.54
CA ALA A 432 -8.76 7.22 20.77
C ALA A 432 -7.44 6.66 20.18
N ILE A 433 -6.54 7.52 19.69
CA ILE A 433 -5.21 7.12 19.22
C ILE A 433 -4.33 6.67 20.39
N VAL A 434 -4.35 7.38 21.52
CA VAL A 434 -3.66 6.95 22.75
C VAL A 434 -4.15 5.57 23.20
N GLN A 435 -5.48 5.36 23.23
CA GLN A 435 -6.08 4.07 23.61
C GLN A 435 -5.72 2.95 22.62
N THR A 436 -5.65 3.25 21.33
CA THR A 436 -5.21 2.29 20.30
C THR A 436 -3.76 1.89 20.54
N SER A 437 -2.85 2.87 20.64
CA SER A 437 -1.43 2.68 20.96
C SER A 437 -1.21 1.87 22.25
N ALA A 438 -2.00 2.13 23.30
CA ALA A 438 -1.93 1.40 24.57
C ALA A 438 -2.29 -0.09 24.48
N THR A 439 -3.04 -0.49 23.44
CA THR A 439 -3.62 -1.84 23.29
C THR A 439 -3.28 -2.53 21.98
N LEU A 440 -2.26 -2.05 21.26
CA LEU A 440 -1.78 -2.66 20.03
C LEU A 440 -1.49 -4.15 20.20
N THR A 441 -2.26 -4.96 19.47
CA THR A 441 -2.03 -6.40 19.33
C THR A 441 -0.92 -6.69 18.29
N GLU A 442 -0.46 -7.94 18.26
CA GLU A 442 0.46 -8.40 17.22
C GLU A 442 -0.14 -8.20 15.81
N ASP A 443 -1.36 -8.67 15.57
CA ASP A 443 -2.10 -8.50 14.31
C ASP A 443 -2.13 -7.02 13.87
N GLN A 444 -2.46 -6.10 14.79
CA GLN A 444 -2.54 -4.66 14.49
C GLN A 444 -1.18 -4.03 14.18
N LYS A 445 -0.11 -4.47 14.87
CA LYS A 445 1.27 -4.07 14.54
C LYS A 445 1.65 -4.57 13.14
N LEU A 446 1.35 -5.82 12.83
CA LEU A 446 1.67 -6.44 11.55
C LEU A 446 0.90 -5.79 10.39
N ILE A 447 -0.35 -5.39 10.60
CA ILE A 447 -1.16 -4.61 9.64
C ILE A 447 -0.57 -3.19 9.46
N ALA A 448 -0.13 -2.53 10.53
CA ALA A 448 0.50 -1.21 10.47
C ALA A 448 1.84 -1.20 9.71
N GLU A 449 2.63 -2.26 9.84
CA GLU A 449 3.88 -2.49 9.11
C GLU A 449 3.63 -2.90 7.65
N PHE A 450 2.70 -3.82 7.41
CA PHE A 450 2.40 -4.33 6.07
C PHE A 450 1.94 -3.22 5.13
N TRP A 451 1.01 -2.38 5.59
CA TRP A 451 0.50 -1.24 4.83
C TRP A 451 1.27 0.06 5.13
N GLU A 452 2.52 -0.01 5.61
CA GLU A 452 3.28 1.21 5.88
C GLU A 452 3.54 2.00 4.58
N ASP A 453 3.98 1.28 3.54
CA ASP A 453 4.35 1.76 2.20
C ASP A 453 5.20 3.05 2.22
N GLY A 454 6.23 3.02 3.07
CA GLY A 454 7.19 4.11 3.27
C GLY A 454 8.30 4.16 2.21
N PRO A 455 9.32 5.02 2.40
CA PRO A 455 10.52 5.05 1.56
C PRO A 455 11.19 3.68 1.45
N GLY A 456 11.62 3.29 0.25
CA GLY A 456 12.09 1.93 -0.03
C GLY A 456 11.00 0.95 -0.45
N THR A 457 9.76 1.43 -0.68
CA THR A 457 8.67 0.70 -1.34
C THR A 457 8.24 1.44 -2.62
N SER A 458 7.28 0.88 -3.36
CA SER A 458 6.61 1.55 -4.48
C SER A 458 5.48 2.51 -4.04
N TYR A 459 5.34 2.77 -2.73
CA TYR A 459 4.28 3.56 -2.08
C TYR A 459 2.87 2.96 -2.28
N PRO A 460 1.81 3.46 -1.61
CA PRO A 460 0.46 2.89 -1.75
C PRO A 460 -0.06 2.80 -3.19
N PRO A 461 0.24 3.76 -4.10
CA PRO A 461 -0.10 3.59 -5.51
C PRO A 461 0.49 2.29 -6.09
N GLY A 462 1.79 2.04 -5.89
CA GLY A 462 2.46 0.84 -6.39
C GLY A 462 1.95 -0.45 -5.74
N ALA A 463 1.66 -0.42 -4.43
CA ALA A 463 0.99 -1.52 -3.74
C ALA A 463 -0.32 -1.94 -4.45
N TRP A 464 -1.14 -0.99 -4.86
CA TRP A 464 -2.37 -1.25 -5.61
C TRP A 464 -2.16 -1.60 -7.08
N MET A 465 -1.09 -1.10 -7.73
CA MET A 465 -0.67 -1.62 -9.05
C MET A 465 -0.26 -3.11 -8.97
N THR A 466 0.43 -3.53 -7.90
CA THR A 466 0.74 -4.94 -7.65
C THR A 466 -0.52 -5.79 -7.46
N LEU A 467 -1.56 -5.26 -6.81
CA LEU A 467 -2.85 -5.97 -6.73
C LEU A 467 -3.54 -6.07 -8.10
N ALA A 468 -3.31 -5.13 -9.03
CA ALA A 468 -3.74 -5.27 -10.42
C ALA A 468 -2.94 -6.36 -11.18
N GLN A 469 -1.63 -6.51 -10.92
CA GLN A 469 -0.84 -7.64 -11.46
C GLN A 469 -1.39 -8.99 -10.94
N TYR A 470 -1.75 -9.07 -9.67
CA TYR A 470 -2.36 -10.26 -9.08
C TYR A 470 -3.69 -10.62 -9.78
N VAL A 471 -4.56 -9.62 -10.00
CA VAL A 471 -5.83 -9.82 -10.71
C VAL A 471 -5.62 -10.24 -12.16
N SER A 472 -4.66 -9.64 -12.88
CA SER A 472 -4.26 -10.07 -14.23
C SER A 472 -3.92 -11.57 -14.28
N GLN A 473 -3.07 -12.02 -13.35
CA GLN A 473 -2.69 -13.44 -13.25
C GLN A 473 -3.84 -14.35 -12.82
N ARG A 474 -4.67 -13.90 -11.87
CA ARG A 474 -5.83 -14.64 -11.34
C ARG A 474 -6.87 -14.91 -12.43
N ASP A 475 -7.19 -13.88 -13.20
CA ASP A 475 -8.30 -13.89 -14.15
C ASP A 475 -7.85 -14.23 -15.59
N GLY A 476 -6.53 -14.32 -15.81
CA GLY A 476 -5.93 -14.73 -17.08
C GLY A 476 -6.07 -13.69 -18.18
N HIS A 477 -5.78 -12.43 -17.86
CA HIS A 477 -5.93 -11.30 -18.76
C HIS A 477 -5.06 -11.41 -20.02
N ASP A 478 -5.55 -10.79 -21.10
CA ASP A 478 -4.77 -10.58 -22.31
C ASP A 478 -4.17 -9.17 -22.36
N VAL A 479 -3.30 -8.94 -23.34
CA VAL A 479 -2.57 -7.68 -23.56
C VAL A 479 -3.50 -6.46 -23.62
N ALA A 480 -4.70 -6.60 -24.19
CA ALA A 480 -5.68 -5.51 -24.27
C ALA A 480 -6.38 -5.28 -22.91
N SER A 481 -6.76 -6.34 -22.22
CA SER A 481 -7.38 -6.27 -20.89
C SER A 481 -6.46 -5.62 -19.87
N ASP A 482 -5.16 -5.94 -19.89
CA ASP A 482 -4.18 -5.31 -19.00
C ASP A 482 -3.83 -3.88 -19.42
N ALA A 483 -3.81 -3.55 -20.72
CA ALA A 483 -3.69 -2.15 -21.14
C ALA A 483 -4.83 -1.29 -20.57
N GLN A 484 -6.06 -1.81 -20.58
CA GLN A 484 -7.24 -1.15 -20.02
C GLN A 484 -7.18 -1.04 -18.48
N LEU A 485 -6.88 -2.15 -17.79
CA LEU A 485 -6.80 -2.19 -16.33
C LEU A 485 -5.74 -1.23 -15.80
N PHE A 486 -4.50 -1.32 -16.30
CA PHE A 486 -3.39 -0.54 -15.74
C PHE A 486 -3.49 0.95 -16.07
N MET A 487 -4.06 1.33 -17.22
CA MET A 487 -4.38 2.74 -17.52
C MET A 487 -5.42 3.29 -16.55
N THR A 488 -6.48 2.53 -16.28
CA THR A 488 -7.52 2.95 -15.31
C THR A 488 -6.94 3.07 -13.90
N MET A 489 -6.18 2.08 -13.45
CA MET A 489 -5.53 2.07 -12.14
C MET A 489 -4.56 3.24 -11.98
N GLY A 490 -3.65 3.46 -12.94
CA GLY A 490 -2.67 4.54 -12.90
C GLY A 490 -3.33 5.91 -12.80
N ASN A 491 -4.34 6.19 -13.64
CA ASN A 491 -5.06 7.46 -13.59
C ASN A 491 -5.90 7.62 -12.31
N ALA A 492 -6.58 6.57 -11.83
CA ALA A 492 -7.29 6.61 -10.55
C ALA A 492 -6.36 6.86 -9.35
N MET A 493 -5.12 6.32 -9.38
CA MET A 493 -4.11 6.66 -8.37
C MET A 493 -3.70 8.13 -8.46
N ASN A 494 -3.47 8.68 -9.66
CA ASN A 494 -3.10 10.09 -9.81
C ASN A 494 -4.22 11.03 -9.34
N ASP A 495 -5.48 10.73 -9.63
CA ASP A 495 -6.64 11.52 -9.19
C ASP A 495 -6.83 11.45 -7.67
N ALA A 496 -6.65 10.27 -7.08
CA ALA A 496 -6.61 10.10 -5.62
C ALA A 496 -5.47 10.91 -4.98
N ALA A 497 -4.31 11.03 -5.65
CA ALA A 497 -3.21 11.88 -5.20
C ALA A 497 -3.61 13.36 -5.20
N ILE A 498 -4.16 13.87 -6.31
CA ILE A 498 -4.55 15.28 -6.50
C ILE A 498 -5.60 15.69 -5.46
N ALA A 499 -6.71 14.95 -5.38
CA ALA A 499 -7.80 15.25 -4.45
C ALA A 499 -7.37 15.19 -2.97
N THR A 500 -6.54 14.21 -2.60
CA THR A 500 -6.00 14.11 -1.24
C THR A 500 -5.05 15.27 -0.94
N TRP A 501 -4.15 15.62 -1.86
CA TRP A 501 -3.18 16.70 -1.62
C TRP A 501 -3.85 18.07 -1.56
N ASP A 502 -4.93 18.30 -2.31
CA ASP A 502 -5.77 19.48 -2.12
C ASP A 502 -6.33 19.55 -0.69
N ALA A 503 -6.96 18.47 -0.20
CA ALA A 503 -7.49 18.46 1.16
C ALA A 503 -6.38 18.73 2.20
N LYS A 504 -5.22 18.10 2.05
CA LYS A 504 -4.06 18.30 2.94
C LYS A 504 -3.56 19.74 2.96
N VAL A 505 -3.43 20.38 1.79
CA VAL A 505 -3.01 21.77 1.63
C VAL A 505 -4.08 22.73 2.16
N HIS A 506 -5.36 22.45 1.90
CA HIS A 506 -6.49 23.28 2.30
C HIS A 506 -6.71 23.31 3.82
N PHE A 507 -6.67 22.14 4.46
CA PHE A 507 -6.91 22.03 5.90
C PHE A 507 -5.65 22.24 6.73
N ASP A 508 -4.45 22.01 6.20
CA ASP A 508 -3.17 22.14 6.93
C ASP A 508 -3.25 21.47 8.31
N TYR A 509 -3.83 20.27 8.40
CA TYR A 509 -4.29 19.73 9.69
C TYR A 509 -3.21 18.92 10.45
N ALA A 510 -3.20 19.07 11.78
CA ALA A 510 -2.18 18.50 12.66
C ALA A 510 -2.18 16.97 12.73
N ARG A 511 -0.98 16.38 12.84
CA ARG A 511 -0.79 14.93 13.02
C ARG A 511 -1.10 14.50 14.46
N PRO A 512 -1.58 13.25 14.70
CA PRO A 512 -1.91 12.80 16.05
C PRO A 512 -0.73 12.87 17.02
N VAL A 513 0.49 12.56 16.57
CA VAL A 513 1.70 12.65 17.40
C VAL A 513 1.92 14.06 17.96
N THR A 514 1.82 15.11 17.15
CA THR A 514 1.96 16.50 17.59
C THR A 514 0.79 16.90 18.51
N VAL A 515 -0.44 16.52 18.16
CA VAL A 515 -1.65 16.83 18.95
C VAL A 515 -1.61 16.18 20.34
N ILE A 516 -1.25 14.89 20.45
CA ILE A 516 -1.17 14.16 21.72
C ILE A 516 -0.10 14.79 22.63
N ARG A 517 1.07 15.13 22.08
CA ARG A 517 2.13 15.82 22.82
C ARG A 517 1.66 17.17 23.35
N ASP A 518 0.94 17.93 22.54
CA ASP A 518 0.40 19.24 22.94
C ASP A 518 -0.69 19.16 24.00
N LEU A 519 -1.68 18.30 23.80
CA LEU A 519 -2.74 18.10 24.79
C LEU A 519 -2.18 17.58 26.12
N GLY A 520 -1.09 16.78 26.07
CA GLY A 520 -0.32 16.36 27.23
C GLY A 520 0.31 17.53 27.98
N LYS A 521 1.09 18.36 27.28
CA LYS A 521 1.76 19.56 27.82
C LYS A 521 0.78 20.56 28.43
N LEU A 522 -0.39 20.71 27.83
CA LEU A 522 -1.47 21.58 28.28
C LEU A 522 -2.26 20.99 29.48
N GLY A 523 -2.10 19.69 29.78
CA GLY A 523 -2.85 18.97 30.81
C GLY A 523 -4.30 18.65 30.44
N LEU A 524 -4.60 18.64 29.14
CA LEU A 524 -5.93 18.35 28.60
C LEU A 524 -6.20 16.85 28.48
N ILE A 525 -5.16 16.04 28.23
CA ILE A 525 -5.21 14.56 28.29
C ILE A 525 -4.21 14.01 29.31
N GLY A 526 -4.36 12.73 29.64
CA GLY A 526 -3.51 12.07 30.64
C GLY A 526 -3.77 12.54 32.08
N GLU A 527 -3.05 11.97 33.04
CA GLU A 527 -3.21 12.27 34.47
C GLU A 527 -1.85 12.56 35.13
N PRO A 528 -1.77 13.34 36.23
CA PRO A 528 -0.50 13.64 36.87
C PRO A 528 0.25 12.38 37.36
N GLY A 529 1.45 12.16 36.85
CA GLY A 529 2.26 10.98 37.14
C GLY A 529 3.75 11.17 36.84
N VAL A 530 4.43 10.04 36.62
CA VAL A 530 5.88 9.96 36.33
C VAL A 530 6.08 9.03 35.13
N ASP A 531 6.95 9.42 34.21
CA ASP A 531 7.36 8.64 33.04
C ASP A 531 8.17 7.39 33.46
N ASP A 532 7.77 6.20 33.00
CA ASP A 532 8.45 4.93 33.28
C ASP A 532 9.84 4.85 32.61
N LEU A 533 10.08 5.61 31.53
CA LEU A 533 11.33 5.62 30.76
C LEU A 533 12.26 6.76 31.21
N THR A 534 11.75 8.00 31.29
CA THR A 534 12.59 9.19 31.59
C THR A 534 12.66 9.51 33.08
N GLY A 535 11.69 9.07 33.89
CA GLY A 535 11.55 9.43 35.30
C GLY A 535 11.07 10.87 35.54
N GLU A 536 10.68 11.60 34.49
CA GLU A 536 10.18 12.97 34.59
C GLU A 536 8.70 13.00 35.02
N SER A 537 8.25 14.10 35.62
CA SER A 537 6.89 14.24 36.15
C SER A 537 6.06 15.21 35.31
N GLY A 538 4.81 14.84 35.03
CA GLY A 538 3.90 15.60 34.17
C GLY A 538 2.59 14.84 33.95
N TYR A 539 1.91 15.06 32.82
CA TYR A 539 0.70 14.31 32.46
C TYR A 539 1.07 13.05 31.69
N VAL A 540 0.79 11.90 32.30
CA VAL A 540 1.11 10.58 31.74
C VAL A 540 -0.10 9.88 31.15
N ILE A 541 0.17 9.06 30.15
CA ILE A 541 -0.75 8.18 29.44
C ILE A 541 -0.20 6.75 29.45
N GLN A 542 -1.05 5.78 29.12
CA GLN A 542 -0.58 4.46 28.68
C GLN A 542 -0.47 4.50 27.16
N ALA A 543 0.65 4.04 26.60
CA ALA A 543 0.89 3.98 25.15
C ALA A 543 2.01 2.96 24.84
N PHE A 544 2.14 2.56 23.58
CA PHE A 544 3.36 1.94 23.07
C PHE A 544 4.56 2.84 23.39
N ALA A 545 5.60 2.25 23.99
CA ALA A 545 6.66 3.02 24.66
C ALA A 545 7.86 3.33 23.74
N ASP A 546 8.53 2.30 23.23
CA ASP A 546 9.62 2.37 22.24
C ASP A 546 9.98 0.96 21.73
N ILE A 547 10.93 0.90 20.79
CA ILE A 547 11.72 -0.30 20.48
C ILE A 547 13.05 -0.22 21.25
N ASP A 548 13.44 -1.32 21.90
CA ASP A 548 14.73 -1.42 22.57
C ASP A 548 15.86 -1.46 21.51
N PRO A 549 16.79 -0.48 21.49
CA PRO A 549 17.80 -0.38 20.42
C PRO A 549 18.90 -1.44 20.51
N ASP A 550 19.06 -2.14 21.65
CA ASP A 550 20.05 -3.22 21.81
C ASP A 550 19.49 -4.57 21.33
N THR A 551 18.16 -4.73 21.28
CA THR A 551 17.50 -6.01 20.90
C THR A 551 16.62 -5.94 19.67
N GLY A 552 16.21 -4.74 19.23
CA GLY A 552 15.21 -4.55 18.17
C GLY A 552 13.79 -4.93 18.55
N THR A 553 13.50 -5.19 19.83
CA THR A 553 12.18 -5.67 20.29
C THR A 553 11.38 -4.60 21.02
N SER A 554 10.06 -4.63 20.91
CA SER A 554 9.20 -3.64 21.55
C SER A 554 9.27 -3.68 23.08
N LEU A 555 9.39 -2.49 23.68
CA LEU A 555 9.20 -2.30 25.13
C LEU A 555 7.75 -2.57 25.56
N GLY A 556 6.80 -2.62 24.62
CA GLY A 556 5.36 -2.78 24.88
C GLY A 556 4.73 -1.53 25.48
N THR A 557 3.54 -1.67 26.06
CA THR A 557 2.82 -0.56 26.71
C THR A 557 3.50 -0.13 28.01
N ARG A 558 3.68 1.18 28.22
CA ARG A 558 4.20 1.78 29.46
C ARG A 558 3.43 3.05 29.85
N THR A 559 3.64 3.48 31.09
CA THR A 559 3.26 4.82 31.56
C THR A 559 4.30 5.82 31.04
N ILE A 560 3.96 6.61 30.03
CA ILE A 560 4.86 7.64 29.47
C ILE A 560 4.20 9.01 29.58
N LEU A 561 4.99 10.09 29.58
CA LEU A 561 4.45 11.42 29.37
C LEU A 561 3.77 11.49 28.00
N ALA A 562 2.62 12.13 27.92
CA ALA A 562 1.97 12.37 26.63
C ALA A 562 2.86 13.24 25.72
N GLU A 563 3.68 14.13 26.29
CA GLU A 563 4.74 14.89 25.60
C GLU A 563 5.83 14.00 24.95
N ASN A 564 5.99 12.76 25.42
CA ASN A 564 6.92 11.75 24.91
C ASN A 564 6.24 10.71 24.01
N PHE A 565 4.96 10.88 23.63
CA PHE A 565 4.26 9.94 22.76
C PHE A 565 4.99 9.77 21.41
N ILE A 566 5.08 8.53 20.93
CA ILE A 566 5.65 8.16 19.64
C ILE A 566 4.67 7.28 18.85
N THR A 567 4.89 7.18 17.56
CA THR A 567 4.07 6.40 16.62
C THR A 567 4.63 5.00 16.40
N TYR A 568 3.76 4.05 16.02
CA TYR A 568 4.19 2.73 15.57
C TYR A 568 4.48 2.76 14.07
N GLN A 569 5.70 3.19 13.73
CA GLN A 569 6.25 3.32 12.37
C GLN A 569 7.66 2.72 12.36
N LEU A 570 8.32 2.68 11.19
CA LEU A 570 9.68 2.15 11.04
C LEU A 570 10.64 2.73 12.09
N PRO A 571 11.28 1.91 12.96
CA PRO A 571 12.08 2.41 14.06
C PRO A 571 13.25 3.28 13.61
N GLY A 572 13.36 4.48 14.18
CA GLY A 572 14.34 5.49 13.77
C GLY A 572 13.94 6.30 12.53
N GLY A 573 12.83 5.98 11.85
CA GLY A 573 12.25 6.79 10.79
C GLY A 573 11.53 8.04 11.29
N GLU A 574 10.79 8.68 10.38
CA GLU A 574 9.95 9.84 10.70
C GLU A 574 8.77 9.44 11.61
N GLN A 575 8.43 10.31 12.57
CA GLN A 575 7.31 10.09 13.50
C GLN A 575 5.93 10.26 12.85
N SER A 576 5.88 10.82 11.63
CA SER A 576 4.69 10.86 10.78
C SER A 576 5.11 11.34 9.40
N PRO A 577 4.51 10.89 8.29
CA PRO A 577 4.92 11.32 6.96
C PRO A 577 4.91 12.86 6.76
N PRO A 578 5.77 13.41 5.88
CA PRO A 578 6.11 14.83 5.82
C PRO A 578 5.06 15.65 5.04
N PHE A 579 3.82 15.59 5.51
CA PHE A 579 2.65 16.30 4.98
C PHE A 579 1.51 16.27 6.00
N ALA A 580 0.58 17.21 5.86
CA ALA A 580 -0.58 17.37 6.74
C ALA A 580 -1.45 16.11 6.86
N GLU A 581 -2.22 16.02 7.94
CA GLU A 581 -2.98 14.83 8.34
C GLU A 581 -4.18 14.59 7.41
N TYR A 582 -5.15 15.51 7.36
CA TYR A 582 -6.45 15.25 6.74
C TYR A 582 -6.45 15.52 5.22
N THR A 583 -6.89 14.63 4.34
CA THR A 583 -7.37 13.24 4.55
C THR A 583 -6.24 12.20 4.43
N SER A 584 -6.49 10.95 4.81
CA SER A 584 -5.50 9.86 4.70
C SER A 584 -5.25 9.43 3.25
N GLY A 585 -4.06 9.71 2.72
CA GLY A 585 -3.71 9.36 1.34
C GLY A 585 -3.74 7.85 1.08
N HIS A 586 -3.16 7.03 1.96
CA HIS A 586 -3.26 5.57 1.92
C HIS A 586 -4.70 5.10 1.72
N SER A 587 -5.63 5.65 2.49
CA SER A 587 -7.05 5.30 2.44
C SER A 587 -7.69 5.73 1.11
N THR A 588 -7.37 6.92 0.59
CA THR A 588 -7.90 7.38 -0.72
C THR A 588 -7.38 6.51 -1.87
N PHE A 589 -6.07 6.27 -1.94
CA PHE A 589 -5.46 5.37 -2.94
C PHE A 589 -6.09 3.98 -2.88
N SER A 590 -6.24 3.43 -1.67
CA SER A 590 -6.71 2.06 -1.50
C SER A 590 -8.18 1.89 -1.90
N ALA A 591 -9.05 2.81 -1.51
CA ALA A 591 -10.45 2.75 -1.92
C ALA A 591 -10.63 3.04 -3.43
N ALA A 592 -9.80 3.88 -4.03
CA ALA A 592 -9.80 4.08 -5.48
C ALA A 592 -9.38 2.81 -6.24
N GLY A 593 -8.30 2.16 -5.80
CA GLY A 593 -7.84 0.90 -6.37
C GLY A 593 -8.88 -0.22 -6.23
N ALA A 594 -9.45 -0.37 -5.03
CA ALA A 594 -10.53 -1.34 -4.80
C ALA A 594 -11.77 -1.08 -5.65
N ALA A 595 -12.16 0.19 -5.85
CA ALA A 595 -13.29 0.55 -6.71
C ALA A 595 -13.03 0.20 -8.19
N VAL A 596 -11.83 0.51 -8.71
CA VAL A 596 -11.43 0.14 -10.08
C VAL A 596 -11.41 -1.38 -10.25
N LEU A 597 -10.77 -2.14 -9.35
CA LEU A 597 -10.71 -3.60 -9.44
C LEU A 597 -12.11 -4.24 -9.32
N THR A 598 -12.97 -3.71 -8.46
CA THR A 598 -14.36 -4.15 -8.32
C THR A 598 -15.18 -3.90 -9.59
N ALA A 599 -15.03 -2.73 -10.20
CA ALA A 599 -15.75 -2.37 -11.42
C ALA A 599 -15.23 -3.17 -12.63
N PHE A 600 -13.91 -3.30 -12.78
CA PHE A 600 -13.26 -3.99 -13.87
C PHE A 600 -13.58 -5.50 -13.90
N THR A 601 -13.48 -6.17 -12.75
CA THR A 601 -13.81 -7.60 -12.63
C THR A 601 -15.32 -7.88 -12.51
N GLY A 602 -16.12 -6.83 -12.26
CA GLY A 602 -17.55 -6.93 -11.97
C GLY A 602 -17.90 -7.56 -10.62
N SER A 603 -16.93 -7.69 -9.71
CA SER A 603 -17.06 -8.33 -8.41
C SER A 603 -16.09 -7.74 -7.38
N ASP A 604 -16.51 -7.57 -6.14
CA ASP A 604 -15.62 -7.14 -5.03
C ASP A 604 -14.73 -8.29 -4.53
N GLN A 605 -14.86 -9.52 -5.08
CA GLN A 605 -14.07 -10.68 -4.68
C GLN A 605 -12.59 -10.53 -5.03
N PHE A 606 -11.74 -10.77 -4.03
CA PHE A 606 -10.29 -10.73 -4.15
C PHE A 606 -9.69 -12.13 -3.97
N ASP A 607 -10.06 -12.82 -2.87
CA ASP A 607 -9.61 -14.16 -2.46
C ASP A 607 -8.06 -14.27 -2.31
N ALA A 608 -7.40 -13.17 -1.95
CA ALA A 608 -5.95 -13.08 -1.84
C ALA A 608 -5.42 -13.33 -0.43
N ASN A 609 -4.19 -13.83 -0.34
CA ASN A 609 -3.49 -14.04 0.91
C ASN A 609 -1.98 -13.81 0.77
N VAL A 610 -1.33 -13.42 1.87
CA VAL A 610 0.13 -13.25 1.96
C VAL A 610 0.64 -13.95 3.22
N THR A 611 1.55 -14.90 3.06
CA THR A 611 2.20 -15.58 4.20
C THR A 611 3.47 -14.83 4.59
N VAL A 612 3.61 -14.48 5.87
CA VAL A 612 4.82 -13.87 6.43
C VAL A 612 5.40 -14.77 7.51
N ALA A 613 6.70 -15.08 7.39
CA ALA A 613 7.40 -15.96 8.32
C ALA A 613 7.57 -15.31 9.72
N SER A 614 7.81 -16.14 10.74
CA SER A 614 8.08 -15.64 12.09
C SER A 614 9.44 -14.92 12.16
N GLY A 615 9.50 -13.82 12.91
CA GLY A 615 10.73 -13.05 13.17
C GLY A 615 11.23 -12.20 12.01
N THR A 616 10.38 -11.87 11.02
CA THR A 616 10.75 -11.06 9.85
C THR A 616 10.21 -9.62 9.90
N SER A 617 9.68 -9.16 11.03
CA SER A 617 9.24 -7.77 11.18
C SER A 617 10.42 -6.81 11.21
N ALA A 618 10.34 -5.74 10.41
CA ALA A 618 11.29 -4.63 10.48
C ALA A 618 11.05 -3.68 11.66
N PHE A 619 9.87 -3.73 12.28
CA PHE A 619 9.46 -2.80 13.33
C PHE A 619 9.70 -3.38 14.73
N ASP A 620 9.58 -4.69 14.90
CA ASP A 620 9.70 -5.38 16.19
C ASP A 620 10.26 -6.78 15.95
N ALA A 621 11.57 -6.98 16.15
CA ALA A 621 12.30 -8.20 15.77
C ALA A 621 11.82 -9.51 16.45
N ALA A 622 10.86 -9.42 17.39
CA ALA A 622 10.14 -10.55 17.96
C ALA A 622 8.91 -10.98 17.16
N LEU A 623 8.51 -10.24 16.12
CA LEU A 623 7.30 -10.42 15.34
C LEU A 623 7.58 -10.84 13.88
N PRO A 624 6.64 -11.49 13.20
CA PRO A 624 5.55 -12.29 13.78
C PRO A 624 6.06 -13.36 14.76
N SER A 625 5.33 -13.65 15.84
CA SER A 625 5.74 -14.62 16.87
C SER A 625 5.50 -16.09 16.45
N GLU A 626 4.55 -16.30 15.53
CA GLU A 626 4.38 -17.49 14.68
C GLU A 626 4.20 -17.03 13.23
N THR A 627 4.27 -17.92 12.23
CA THR A 627 3.94 -17.55 10.84
C THR A 627 2.56 -16.90 10.76
N TYR A 628 2.50 -15.69 10.20
CA TYR A 628 1.29 -14.90 10.03
C TYR A 628 0.74 -15.03 8.61
N LEU A 629 -0.57 -14.94 8.47
CA LEU A 629 -1.27 -15.02 7.18
C LEU A 629 -2.22 -13.82 7.08
N PHE A 630 -1.95 -12.92 6.14
CA PHE A 630 -2.94 -11.93 5.72
C PHE A 630 -3.92 -12.63 4.77
N GLU A 631 -5.21 -12.39 4.93
CA GLU A 631 -6.28 -12.92 4.06
C GLU A 631 -7.30 -11.82 3.81
N TRP A 632 -7.63 -11.56 2.54
CA TRP A 632 -8.66 -10.61 2.14
C TRP A 632 -9.63 -11.28 1.16
N ASP A 633 -10.86 -11.54 1.61
CA ASP A 633 -11.94 -12.09 0.78
C ASP A 633 -12.32 -11.08 -0.33
N THR A 634 -12.17 -9.77 -0.06
CA THR A 634 -12.62 -8.68 -0.95
C THR A 634 -11.62 -7.54 -1.09
N PHE A 635 -11.69 -6.82 -2.22
CA PHE A 635 -10.87 -5.63 -2.45
C PHE A 635 -11.22 -4.54 -1.42
N SER A 636 -12.52 -4.38 -1.12
CA SER A 636 -13.00 -3.47 -0.09
C SER A 636 -12.47 -3.79 1.31
N GLN A 637 -12.25 -5.07 1.64
CA GLN A 637 -11.60 -5.48 2.90
C GLN A 637 -10.12 -5.09 2.90
N ALA A 638 -9.38 -5.34 1.82
CA ALA A 638 -7.99 -4.93 1.69
C ALA A 638 -7.83 -3.40 1.82
N ALA A 639 -8.71 -2.62 1.19
CA ALA A 639 -8.70 -1.16 1.33
C ALA A 639 -9.06 -0.67 2.74
N SER A 640 -10.01 -1.32 3.40
CA SER A 640 -10.34 -1.01 4.80
C SER A 640 -9.19 -1.36 5.76
N ASP A 641 -8.44 -2.43 5.48
CA ASP A 641 -7.28 -2.87 6.25
C ASP A 641 -6.10 -1.89 6.07
N ALA A 642 -5.80 -1.51 4.83
CA ALA A 642 -4.86 -0.45 4.48
C ALA A 642 -5.21 0.89 5.13
N GLY A 643 -6.50 1.23 5.20
CA GLY A 643 -6.97 2.45 5.86
C GLY A 643 -6.83 2.43 7.38
N VAL A 644 -7.26 1.34 8.04
CA VAL A 644 -7.19 1.23 9.51
C VAL A 644 -5.76 1.04 10.02
N SER A 645 -4.85 0.51 9.20
CA SER A 645 -3.41 0.42 9.49
C SER A 645 -2.82 1.76 9.98
N ARG A 646 -3.32 2.89 9.45
CA ARG A 646 -2.83 4.24 9.77
C ARG A 646 -3.27 4.72 11.15
N ILE A 647 -4.35 4.15 11.68
CA ILE A 647 -4.82 4.33 13.05
C ILE A 647 -3.96 3.50 14.02
N TYR A 648 -3.62 2.26 13.63
CA TYR A 648 -2.71 1.41 14.40
C TYR A 648 -1.29 1.98 14.46
N GLY A 649 -0.80 2.56 13.35
CA GLY A 649 0.46 3.32 13.32
C GLY A 649 0.43 4.62 14.14
N GLY A 650 -0.75 5.13 14.48
CA GLY A 650 -0.91 6.36 15.29
C GLY A 650 -0.65 7.67 14.53
N ILE A 651 -0.75 7.65 13.20
CA ILE A 651 -0.37 8.76 12.30
C ILE A 651 -1.55 9.44 11.60
N HIS A 652 -2.76 8.89 11.72
CA HIS A 652 -4.01 9.46 11.24
C HIS A 652 -5.13 9.33 12.27
N PHE A 653 -6.12 10.23 12.21
CA PHE A 653 -7.37 10.12 12.97
C PHE A 653 -8.44 9.33 12.20
N SER A 654 -9.48 8.86 12.90
CA SER A 654 -10.50 7.98 12.30
C SER A 654 -11.27 8.65 11.16
N ASP A 655 -11.62 9.94 11.28
CA ASP A 655 -12.39 10.66 10.26
C ASP A 655 -11.56 10.82 8.98
N ALA A 656 -10.27 11.17 9.11
CA ALA A 656 -9.33 11.26 8.00
C ALA A 656 -9.19 9.94 7.21
N ASN A 657 -9.40 8.79 7.86
CA ASN A 657 -9.45 7.49 7.21
C ASN A 657 -10.81 7.23 6.55
N LEU A 658 -11.92 7.43 7.27
CA LEU A 658 -13.26 7.13 6.78
C LEU A 658 -13.67 8.01 5.59
N ASP A 659 -13.40 9.32 5.67
CA ASP A 659 -13.72 10.27 4.61
C ASP A 659 -12.84 10.02 3.36
N ALA A 660 -11.58 9.63 3.56
CA ALA A 660 -10.68 9.21 2.49
C ALA A 660 -11.14 7.92 1.79
N LEU A 661 -11.59 6.91 2.54
CA LEU A 661 -12.17 5.69 1.95
C LEU A 661 -13.40 6.03 1.10
N SER A 662 -14.28 6.93 1.58
CA SER A 662 -15.46 7.37 0.82
C SER A 662 -15.09 8.18 -0.43
N ALA A 663 -14.10 9.06 -0.34
CA ALA A 663 -13.62 9.86 -1.47
C ALA A 663 -12.93 8.97 -2.53
N GLY A 664 -12.03 8.09 -2.10
CA GLY A 664 -11.32 7.15 -2.98
C GLY A 664 -12.28 6.23 -3.73
N GLN A 665 -13.30 5.68 -3.06
CA GLN A 665 -14.32 4.86 -3.72
C GLN A 665 -15.04 5.60 -4.85
N THR A 666 -15.29 6.90 -4.68
CA THR A 666 -15.94 7.74 -5.69
C THR A 666 -14.99 8.00 -6.86
N ILE A 667 -13.74 8.42 -6.57
CA ILE A 667 -12.70 8.70 -7.56
C ILE A 667 -12.40 7.48 -8.43
N GLY A 668 -12.25 6.29 -7.84
CA GLY A 668 -12.00 5.06 -8.60
C GLY A 668 -13.17 4.63 -9.49
N ALA A 669 -14.41 4.89 -9.07
CA ALA A 669 -15.59 4.64 -9.90
C ALA A 669 -15.69 5.63 -11.08
N GLU A 670 -15.47 6.93 -10.84
CA GLU A 670 -15.47 7.97 -11.88
C GLU A 670 -14.35 7.75 -12.91
N ALA A 671 -13.15 7.35 -12.45
CA ALA A 671 -12.05 6.96 -13.32
C ALA A 671 -12.37 5.73 -14.20
N TYR A 672 -13.04 4.72 -13.65
CA TYR A 672 -13.46 3.55 -14.42
C TYR A 672 -14.56 3.86 -15.45
N ASP A 673 -15.56 4.66 -15.07
CA ASP A 673 -16.63 5.10 -15.97
C ASP A 673 -16.04 5.90 -17.16
N LEU A 674 -15.12 6.83 -16.90
CA LEU A 674 -14.42 7.58 -17.96
C LEU A 674 -13.51 6.68 -18.82
N ALA A 675 -12.73 5.80 -18.21
CA ALA A 675 -11.89 4.86 -18.96
C ALA A 675 -12.72 3.97 -19.90
N THR A 676 -13.93 3.57 -19.47
CA THR A 676 -14.87 2.80 -20.29
C THR A 676 -15.34 3.56 -21.54
N ASP A 677 -15.50 4.88 -21.49
CA ASP A 677 -15.81 5.69 -22.66
C ASP A 677 -14.68 5.61 -23.72
N PHE A 678 -13.41 5.68 -23.30
CA PHE A 678 -12.26 5.47 -24.19
C PHE A 678 -12.20 4.04 -24.75
N PHE A 679 -12.42 3.01 -23.93
CA PHE A 679 -12.40 1.60 -24.37
C PHE A 679 -13.48 1.28 -25.41
N THR A 680 -14.58 2.02 -25.39
CA THR A 680 -15.77 1.75 -26.22
C THR A 680 -15.96 2.72 -27.38
N GLY A 681 -15.09 3.73 -27.52
CA GLY A 681 -15.14 4.70 -28.61
C GLY A 681 -16.21 5.78 -28.42
N ASN A 682 -16.59 6.05 -27.17
CA ASN A 682 -17.65 6.99 -26.80
C ASN A 682 -17.13 8.26 -26.12
N ALA A 683 -15.83 8.36 -25.80
CA ALA A 683 -15.24 9.56 -25.21
C ALA A 683 -15.41 10.76 -26.15
N GLN A 684 -15.92 11.86 -25.59
CA GLN A 684 -16.02 13.14 -26.24
C GLN A 684 -14.63 13.82 -26.27
N PRO A 685 -14.35 14.73 -27.22
CA PRO A 685 -13.07 15.42 -27.29
C PRO A 685 -12.72 16.16 -25.99
N GLU A 686 -13.70 16.80 -25.35
CA GLU A 686 -13.55 17.47 -24.05
C GLU A 686 -13.26 16.55 -22.86
N GLN A 687 -13.32 15.22 -23.03
CA GLN A 687 -12.91 14.23 -22.01
C GLN A 687 -11.42 13.84 -22.13
N GLN A 688 -10.68 14.37 -23.12
CA GLN A 688 -9.24 14.15 -23.23
C GLN A 688 -8.46 15.12 -22.32
N PRO A 689 -7.52 14.64 -21.48
CA PRO A 689 -6.67 15.53 -20.69
C PRO A 689 -5.92 16.54 -21.56
N PHE A 690 -5.81 17.78 -21.07
CA PHE A 690 -5.20 18.96 -21.68
C PHE A 690 -5.89 19.45 -22.97
N PHE A 691 -7.16 19.11 -23.19
CA PHE A 691 -7.93 19.48 -24.40
C PHE A 691 -7.91 20.99 -24.68
N ASP A 692 -8.28 21.81 -23.68
CA ASP A 692 -8.33 23.26 -23.84
C ASP A 692 -6.92 23.88 -24.03
N GLU A 693 -5.89 23.33 -23.37
CA GLU A 693 -4.52 23.85 -23.44
C GLU A 693 -3.89 23.69 -24.84
N PHE A 694 -4.06 22.54 -25.48
CA PHE A 694 -3.37 22.21 -26.73
C PHE A 694 -4.20 22.49 -28.00
N LEU A 695 -5.53 22.59 -27.90
CA LEU A 695 -6.39 22.84 -29.06
C LEU A 695 -7.01 24.26 -29.11
N PHE A 696 -7.00 25.02 -28.00
CA PHE A 696 -7.52 26.39 -27.96
C PHE A 696 -6.57 27.46 -27.36
N GLY A 697 -5.39 27.08 -26.85
CA GLY A 697 -4.35 27.96 -26.27
C GLY A 697 -3.62 28.92 -27.23
#